data_AF-A0A9R0JJD8-F1
#
_entry.id   AF-A0A9R0JJD8-F1
#
_cell.length_a   1.000
_cell.length_b   1.000
_cell.length_c   1.000
_cell.angle_alpha   90.00
_cell.angle_beta   90.00
_cell.angle_gamma   90.00
#
_symmetry.space_group_name_H-M   'P 1'
#
loop_
_entity.id
_entity.type
_entity.pdbx_description
1 polymer ?
#
loop_
_entity_poly.entity_id
_entity_poly.type
_entity_poly.pdbx_seq_one_letter_code
_entity_poly.pdbx_strand_id
1 'polypeptide(L)'
;MAPCKQWMKLAGDNRLNNEYEIGVESFIKYAFGKTGEKEKIKCPCVKCKNSSFGSPNMVRDHLLTFGIIQSYNFWYHHGERVGEDAFESPTVGDDDGLIESDGEDEMETLLRDFFPNNCGFAENDMHDGSSSTRREDLNDEAMRFYGLFDDFQKPLYEGSISSTLSAIVNLLHIKTLGRWSNESFTILLNFLKTQLLPKESSLPDCFNDAKKIVKDLGLSYEKIDACVNDCMLFWKDDEQLEHCKVCKAARWKQGKHSGETRTRENGKRIPQKVLRYFPLKPRLQRLFMCSNTASDMRWHNERQAEIGVLNHPSDGKAWQDFDENHPSFSSEPRNVRLGLISDGFNPFSNIANPYSIWPVMLVPYNLPPWICMKQSSMMLSMLVPGPKGPGDAIDVYLQPLIEELKELWEVGVETYDASKCENFKMHAALLTTINDFPAYGILSGWSTKGKLACPCCHKKTAYLRLKNCCKHVYMRHRRFLHIKHSWRKKKDVFGKKEKGEPPKPLSGEEVLQQAKDLKGFCLSKDPTKRTKVCHKTRGDNWNKLSIFFELPYWKTLLLRHSLDVMHIEKNICDIILGTIMNIKGKTKDTTNSRLDMEELGIMSKLHPIKKGDKTEIPHAPYTLTKSQKEILCRFLKDLKVPDGFSTNISRCVNVKDSKISGLKSHDCHVLLQSILPLVIRGLLVKDVVEPLIELCQFFSVLCAKSVKFKHLEEIKAQIPLTLSKLEAWMPPSCFDVMLHLSVHLADEVILGGPVQFRWMYPGERYLHNLKLYVRNKARLEGSIAEGYLVDECMTLCSRYLDEIETRFNRLERNDDGDKDDSKKLSIFSHAGRPLGARKNTNLDVYEREQAHIYALKNCSEVEPFLQEYAEIIATEGVDISPEEQDAKFVLWFRKRVEKLHEENNCPFGDEFLSLARGPIQYVQAFSGYITNGFRFHTSKRDKNLRTQNSGVVVLGDTGDGHETLDFYGVLTEVIRLEYLGGNYVVFFRCDWFDVLDSRRGIHVDKFGYVSVDTQRLLKTNEPFVLASQVSQVFYATDVVKQGSWRVSVKTKSRATYDMSMEKNSSQHMEILDDTDDAYQELESFGLDFAVHAPTYTHNGMSVEDRIDVEPKIVDTPTLVKKRKRISKKN
;
A
#
# COMPACT_ATOMS: atom_id res chain seq x y z
N MET A 1 24.07 -8.58 -61.23
CA MET A 1 22.78 -7.90 -61.48
C MET A 1 22.04 -7.86 -60.16
N ALA A 2 21.43 -6.72 -59.83
CA ALA A 2 20.62 -6.58 -58.64
C ALA A 2 19.34 -7.44 -58.78
N PRO A 3 18.93 -8.18 -57.74
CA PRO A 3 17.67 -8.93 -57.74
C PRO A 3 16.46 -7.99 -57.81
N CYS A 4 15.31 -8.52 -58.21
CA CYS A 4 14.04 -7.79 -58.24
C CYS A 4 13.76 -7.12 -56.88
N LYS A 5 13.24 -5.88 -56.88
CA LYS A 5 12.99 -5.07 -55.68
C LYS A 5 11.50 -4.91 -55.36
N GLN A 6 10.60 -5.50 -56.14
CA GLN A 6 9.15 -5.38 -55.94
C GLN A 6 8.72 -5.91 -54.56
N TRP A 7 9.39 -6.94 -54.03
CA TRP A 7 9.18 -7.46 -52.69
C TRP A 7 9.36 -6.39 -51.59
N MET A 8 10.18 -5.35 -51.81
CA MET A 8 10.37 -4.28 -50.81
C MET A 8 9.08 -3.51 -50.54
N LYS A 9 8.12 -3.48 -51.48
CA LYS A 9 6.79 -2.86 -51.28
C LYS A 9 5.95 -3.62 -50.25
N LEU A 10 6.12 -4.95 -50.18
CA LEU A 10 5.44 -5.81 -49.20
C LEU A 10 5.97 -5.62 -47.77
N ALA A 11 7.03 -4.81 -47.57
CA ALA A 11 7.61 -4.55 -46.25
C ALA A 11 6.68 -3.78 -45.29
N GLY A 12 5.69 -3.06 -45.81
CA GLY A 12 4.70 -2.29 -45.05
C GLY A 12 3.44 -3.10 -44.76
N ASP A 13 2.92 -3.81 -45.76
CA ASP A 13 1.56 -4.38 -45.71
C ASP A 13 1.51 -5.88 -45.39
N ASN A 14 2.51 -6.69 -45.79
CA ASN A 14 2.47 -8.14 -45.58
C ASN A 14 3.86 -8.81 -45.61
N ARG A 15 4.61 -8.63 -44.52
CA ARG A 15 5.96 -9.21 -44.32
C ARG A 15 5.97 -10.74 -44.16
N LEU A 16 4.81 -11.37 -44.04
CA LEU A 16 4.64 -12.81 -43.90
C LEU A 16 4.45 -13.52 -45.25
N ASN A 17 4.30 -12.78 -46.35
CA ASN A 17 4.22 -13.34 -47.68
C ASN A 17 5.54 -14.04 -48.09
N ASN A 18 5.45 -15.24 -48.68
CA ASN A 18 6.60 -15.98 -49.20
C ASN A 18 7.44 -15.17 -50.21
N GLU A 19 6.81 -14.28 -50.99
CA GLU A 19 7.51 -13.38 -51.93
C GLU A 19 8.45 -12.41 -51.20
N TYR A 20 8.07 -11.95 -50.00
CA TYR A 20 8.91 -11.09 -49.17
C TYR A 20 10.13 -11.84 -48.64
N GLU A 21 9.94 -13.06 -48.12
CA GLU A 21 11.06 -13.89 -47.65
C GLU A 21 12.05 -14.24 -48.77
N ILE A 22 11.55 -14.65 -49.93
CA ILE A 22 12.38 -14.91 -51.13
C ILE A 22 13.15 -13.65 -51.55
N GLY A 23 12.50 -12.49 -51.46
CA GLY A 23 13.12 -11.18 -51.71
C GLY A 23 14.26 -10.86 -50.74
N VAL A 24 14.06 -11.08 -49.44
CA VAL A 24 15.08 -10.91 -48.40
C VAL A 24 16.27 -11.83 -48.63
N GLU A 25 16.03 -13.12 -48.93
CA GLU A 25 17.11 -14.07 -49.24
C GLU A 25 17.94 -13.64 -50.46
N SER A 26 17.25 -13.18 -51.50
CA SER A 26 17.88 -12.68 -52.72
C SER A 26 18.73 -11.44 -52.44
N PHE A 27 18.25 -10.52 -51.60
CA PHE A 27 18.99 -9.35 -51.14
C PHE A 27 20.26 -9.73 -50.37
N ILE A 28 20.17 -10.66 -49.42
CA ILE A 28 21.34 -11.06 -48.59
C ILE A 28 22.41 -11.71 -49.45
N LYS A 29 22.00 -12.62 -50.34
CA LYS A 29 22.91 -13.28 -51.28
C LYS A 29 23.60 -12.26 -52.20
N TYR A 30 22.87 -11.25 -52.67
CA TYR A 30 23.43 -10.16 -53.46
C TYR A 30 24.40 -9.29 -52.65
N ALA A 31 23.96 -8.80 -51.49
CA ALA A 31 24.72 -7.86 -50.67
C ALA A 31 26.05 -8.45 -50.20
N PHE A 32 26.06 -9.66 -49.66
CA PHE A 32 27.28 -10.33 -49.22
C PHE A 32 28.17 -10.79 -50.40
N GLY A 33 27.56 -11.15 -51.53
CA GLY A 33 28.30 -11.49 -52.76
C GLY A 33 29.04 -10.31 -53.38
N LYS A 34 28.56 -9.07 -53.19
CA LYS A 34 29.18 -7.85 -53.74
C LYS A 34 30.15 -7.14 -52.80
N THR A 35 30.04 -7.34 -51.48
CA THR A 35 30.84 -6.61 -50.49
C THR A 35 32.25 -7.15 -50.22
N GLY A 36 32.67 -8.25 -50.87
CA GLY A 36 34.06 -8.73 -50.90
C GLY A 36 34.68 -9.01 -49.52
N GLU A 37 34.36 -10.17 -48.93
CA GLU A 37 34.96 -10.73 -47.69
C GLU A 37 34.73 -9.93 -46.39
N LYS A 38 33.65 -9.13 -46.29
CA LYS A 38 33.20 -8.61 -44.98
C LYS A 38 32.23 -9.59 -44.33
N GLU A 39 32.56 -10.10 -43.13
CA GLU A 39 31.66 -10.93 -42.31
C GLU A 39 30.36 -10.20 -41.88
N LYS A 40 30.28 -8.88 -42.08
CA LYS A 40 29.14 -8.04 -41.70
C LYS A 40 28.86 -6.95 -42.74
N ILE A 41 27.59 -6.69 -43.02
CA ILE A 41 27.10 -5.57 -43.85
C ILE A 41 26.27 -4.58 -43.02
N LYS A 42 26.02 -3.38 -43.54
CA LYS A 42 25.08 -2.45 -42.89
C LYS A 42 23.66 -3.02 -42.96
N CYS A 43 22.87 -2.87 -41.89
CA CYS A 43 21.52 -3.40 -41.86
C CYS A 43 20.52 -2.35 -42.41
N PRO A 44 19.82 -2.61 -43.55
CA PRO A 44 18.89 -1.66 -44.15
C PRO A 44 17.46 -1.76 -43.60
N CYS A 45 17.25 -2.40 -42.45
CA CYS A 45 15.91 -2.48 -41.87
C CYS A 45 15.44 -1.12 -41.33
N VAL A 46 14.13 -0.92 -41.24
CA VAL A 46 13.50 0.33 -40.76
C VAL A 46 14.05 0.77 -39.39
N LYS A 47 14.40 -0.19 -38.54
CA LYS A 47 14.97 0.03 -37.20
C LYS A 47 16.45 0.46 -37.22
N CYS A 48 17.27 -0.15 -38.08
CA CYS A 48 18.72 0.07 -38.10
C CYS A 48 19.16 1.20 -39.05
N LYS A 49 18.34 1.55 -40.04
CA LYS A 49 18.58 2.69 -40.97
C LYS A 49 20.00 2.74 -41.54
N ASN A 50 20.56 1.60 -41.97
CA ASN A 50 21.94 1.47 -42.49
C ASN A 50 23.05 1.97 -41.53
N SER A 51 22.75 2.08 -40.23
CA SER A 51 23.67 2.64 -39.23
C SER A 51 24.47 1.58 -38.47
N SER A 52 23.96 0.34 -38.40
CA SER A 52 24.60 -0.77 -37.68
C SER A 52 25.08 -1.86 -38.62
N PHE A 53 26.24 -2.46 -38.34
CA PHE A 53 26.75 -3.62 -39.07
C PHE A 53 26.23 -4.93 -38.46
N GLY A 54 25.77 -5.86 -39.30
CA GLY A 54 25.25 -7.17 -38.90
C GLY A 54 25.73 -8.30 -39.81
N SER A 55 25.80 -9.51 -39.27
CA SER A 55 26.07 -10.73 -40.03
C SER A 55 24.90 -11.08 -40.99
N PRO A 56 25.06 -12.02 -41.94
CA PRO A 56 23.99 -12.40 -42.86
C PRO A 56 22.69 -12.73 -42.15
N ASN A 57 22.76 -13.56 -41.12
CA ASN A 57 21.59 -13.96 -40.33
C ASN A 57 20.99 -12.78 -39.56
N MET A 58 21.80 -11.87 -39.03
CA MET A 58 21.30 -10.68 -38.31
C MET A 58 20.51 -9.77 -39.23
N VAL A 59 21.04 -9.52 -40.42
CA VAL A 59 20.38 -8.65 -41.39
C VAL A 59 19.12 -9.33 -41.93
N ARG A 60 19.15 -10.65 -42.16
CA ARG A 60 17.97 -11.46 -42.48
C ARG A 60 16.84 -11.25 -41.49
N ASP A 61 17.11 -11.55 -40.23
CA ASP A 61 16.10 -11.52 -39.18
C ASP A 61 15.55 -10.11 -39.00
N HIS A 62 16.41 -9.10 -39.07
CA HIS A 62 15.99 -7.71 -39.01
C HIS A 62 15.09 -7.29 -40.17
N LEU A 63 15.33 -7.78 -41.39
CA LEU A 63 14.50 -7.45 -42.55
C LEU A 63 13.16 -8.18 -42.51
N LEU A 64 13.13 -9.41 -42.01
CA LEU A 64 11.89 -10.17 -41.76
C LEU A 64 11.06 -9.56 -40.62
N THR A 65 11.70 -9.01 -39.59
CA THR A 65 11.02 -8.49 -38.39
C THR A 65 10.59 -7.03 -38.53
N PHE A 66 11.48 -6.16 -39.03
CA PHE A 66 11.26 -4.71 -39.03
C PHE A 66 10.96 -4.15 -40.42
N GLY A 67 10.98 -4.98 -41.47
CA GLY A 67 10.87 -4.50 -42.84
C GLY A 67 12.17 -3.84 -43.33
N ILE A 68 12.41 -3.89 -44.64
CA ILE A 68 13.41 -3.05 -45.29
C ILE A 68 12.89 -1.62 -45.44
N ILE A 69 13.79 -0.63 -45.38
CA ILE A 69 13.41 0.76 -45.65
C ILE A 69 12.93 0.87 -47.11
N GLN A 70 11.65 1.19 -47.29
CA GLN A 70 11.04 1.28 -48.62
C GLN A 70 11.65 2.39 -49.50
N SER A 71 12.18 3.45 -48.89
CA SER A 71 12.89 4.52 -49.62
C SER A 71 14.32 4.14 -50.02
N TYR A 72 14.85 2.99 -49.55
CA TYR A 72 16.21 2.54 -49.84
C TYR A 72 16.27 1.74 -51.15
N ASN A 73 15.76 2.34 -52.23
CA ASN A 73 15.61 1.72 -53.54
C ASN A 73 16.91 1.56 -54.32
N PHE A 74 17.99 2.19 -53.88
CA PHE A 74 19.32 2.02 -54.43
C PHE A 74 20.25 1.51 -53.32
N TRP A 75 20.71 0.27 -53.42
CA TRP A 75 21.50 -0.40 -52.39
C TRP A 75 22.98 0.01 -52.43
N TYR A 76 23.26 1.32 -52.40
CA TYR A 76 24.61 1.88 -52.51
C TYR A 76 25.55 1.43 -51.37
N HIS A 77 25.03 1.14 -50.17
CA HIS A 77 25.84 0.54 -49.10
C HIS A 77 26.15 -0.95 -49.30
N HIS A 78 25.50 -1.62 -50.26
CA HIS A 78 25.59 -3.06 -50.52
C HIS A 78 26.11 -3.38 -51.93
N GLY A 79 26.79 -2.42 -52.57
CA GLY A 79 27.55 -2.66 -53.80
C GLY A 79 26.74 -2.53 -55.09
N GLU A 80 25.52 -1.99 -55.03
CA GLU A 80 24.76 -1.64 -56.22
C GLU A 80 25.42 -0.46 -56.96
N ARG A 81 25.66 -0.61 -58.26
CA ARG A 81 26.31 0.38 -59.13
C ARG A 81 25.30 0.91 -60.14
N VAL A 82 25.42 2.19 -60.47
CA VAL A 82 24.59 2.85 -61.48
C VAL A 82 24.78 2.14 -62.82
N GLY A 83 23.71 1.59 -63.39
CA GLY A 83 23.71 0.85 -64.66
C GLY A 83 23.58 -0.69 -64.56
N GLU A 84 23.26 -1.26 -63.40
CA GLU A 84 22.79 -2.66 -63.32
C GLU A 84 21.27 -2.72 -63.56
N ASP A 85 20.83 -3.24 -64.71
CA ASP A 85 19.41 -3.28 -65.12
C ASP A 85 18.51 -4.04 -64.12
N ALA A 86 17.40 -3.41 -63.72
CA ALA A 86 16.31 -4.01 -62.97
C ALA A 86 15.10 -4.26 -63.90
N PHE A 87 14.42 -5.39 -63.72
CA PHE A 87 13.18 -5.72 -64.43
C PHE A 87 12.02 -4.86 -63.87
N GLU A 88 11.43 -4.01 -64.70
CA GLU A 88 10.26 -3.18 -64.35
C GLU A 88 8.96 -3.75 -64.93
N SER A 89 7.88 -3.67 -64.15
CA SER A 89 6.48 -3.81 -64.58
C SER A 89 5.63 -2.80 -63.77
N PRO A 90 4.56 -2.22 -64.35
CA PRO A 90 4.18 -0.83 -64.14
C PRO A 90 3.35 -0.55 -62.89
N THR A 91 3.50 0.68 -62.41
CA THR A 91 2.84 1.32 -61.27
C THR A 91 1.40 1.75 -61.57
N VAL A 92 0.50 1.57 -60.60
CA VAL A 92 -0.75 2.33 -60.43
C VAL A 92 -0.55 3.26 -59.23
N GLY A 93 -1.07 4.49 -59.35
CA GLY A 93 -0.65 5.67 -58.59
C GLY A 93 -1.14 5.79 -57.15
N ASP A 94 -0.44 6.68 -56.44
CA ASP A 94 -0.76 7.23 -55.11
C ASP A 94 -2.01 8.13 -55.16
N ASP A 95 -2.82 8.13 -54.10
CA ASP A 95 -3.00 9.24 -53.16
C ASP A 95 -4.11 8.89 -52.14
N ASP A 96 -3.78 8.82 -50.85
CA ASP A 96 -4.20 9.80 -49.85
C ASP A 96 -3.82 9.30 -48.44
N GLY A 97 -3.03 10.11 -47.73
CA GLY A 97 -2.58 9.84 -46.38
C GLY A 97 -3.67 10.19 -45.36
N LEU A 98 -4.21 9.17 -44.70
CA LEU A 98 -4.95 9.34 -43.46
C LEU A 98 -3.95 9.43 -42.30
N ILE A 99 -3.95 10.58 -41.64
CA ILE A 99 -3.38 10.77 -40.30
C ILE A 99 -4.34 10.04 -39.35
N GLU A 100 -3.96 8.86 -38.89
CA GLU A 100 -4.57 8.25 -37.71
C GLU A 100 -4.19 9.10 -36.48
N SER A 101 -5.14 9.91 -36.00
CA SER A 101 -5.12 10.38 -34.62
C SER A 101 -5.82 9.35 -33.75
N ASP A 102 -5.07 8.37 -33.27
CA ASP A 102 -5.51 7.56 -32.13
C ASP A 102 -5.41 8.43 -30.87
N GLY A 103 -6.55 8.93 -30.42
CA GLY A 103 -6.69 9.72 -29.20
C GLY A 103 -8.03 10.44 -29.06
N GLU A 104 -9.16 9.81 -29.44
CA GLU A 104 -10.48 10.45 -29.34
C GLU A 104 -11.50 9.81 -28.37
N ASP A 105 -11.11 8.86 -27.51
CA ASP A 105 -12.03 8.33 -26.49
C ASP A 105 -11.92 8.99 -25.09
N GLU A 106 -10.94 9.88 -24.88
CA GLU A 106 -10.63 10.39 -23.53
C GLU A 106 -11.20 11.80 -23.26
N MET A 107 -11.30 12.66 -24.29
CA MET A 107 -11.90 14.01 -24.17
C MET A 107 -13.44 13.96 -24.09
N GLU A 108 -14.05 12.87 -24.57
CA GLU A 108 -15.51 12.70 -24.57
C GLU A 108 -16.06 12.40 -23.17
N THR A 109 -15.29 11.71 -22.32
CA THR A 109 -15.66 11.44 -20.92
C THR A 109 -15.62 12.71 -20.06
N LEU A 110 -14.62 13.57 -20.26
CA LEU A 110 -14.54 14.90 -19.64
C LEU A 110 -15.68 15.82 -20.13
N LEU A 111 -15.95 15.88 -21.43
CA LEU A 111 -17.05 16.70 -21.97
C LEU A 111 -18.43 16.22 -21.53
N ARG A 112 -18.62 14.91 -21.33
CA ARG A 112 -19.89 14.32 -20.83
C ARG A 112 -20.16 14.65 -19.36
N ASP A 113 -19.11 14.75 -18.53
CA ASP A 113 -19.20 15.16 -17.13
C ASP A 113 -19.42 16.68 -16.98
N PHE A 114 -18.88 17.49 -17.90
CA PHE A 114 -18.94 18.96 -17.84
C PHE A 114 -20.15 19.57 -18.57
N PHE A 115 -20.75 18.88 -19.57
CA PHE A 115 -21.92 19.38 -20.32
C PHE A 115 -23.09 18.38 -20.35
N PRO A 116 -23.87 18.22 -19.26
CA PRO A 116 -25.08 17.38 -19.28
C PRO A 116 -26.11 17.79 -20.34
N ASN A 117 -26.09 19.08 -20.72
CA ASN A 117 -27.10 19.74 -21.56
C ASN A 117 -26.71 19.89 -23.04
N ASN A 118 -25.53 19.44 -23.49
CA ASN A 118 -25.06 19.71 -24.86
C ASN A 118 -24.61 18.45 -25.63
N CYS A 119 -25.32 17.34 -25.47
CA CYS A 119 -25.21 16.22 -26.42
C CYS A 119 -25.99 16.55 -27.70
N GLY A 120 -25.27 16.99 -28.73
CA GLY A 120 -25.76 16.97 -30.10
C GLY A 120 -25.83 15.53 -30.62
N PHE A 121 -27.01 15.16 -31.12
CA PHE A 121 -27.36 14.02 -31.99
C PHE A 121 -26.24 13.05 -32.40
N ALA A 122 -26.33 11.81 -31.91
CA ALA A 122 -26.01 10.62 -32.70
C ALA A 122 -27.20 9.65 -32.60
N GLU A 123 -28.11 9.73 -33.58
CA GLU A 123 -29.06 8.65 -33.85
C GLU A 123 -28.25 7.45 -34.35
N ASN A 124 -28.15 6.40 -33.54
CA ASN A 124 -28.17 4.99 -33.95
C ASN A 124 -27.90 4.11 -32.74
N ASP A 125 -28.98 3.70 -32.05
CA ASP A 125 -29.06 2.37 -31.43
C ASP A 125 -30.53 2.06 -31.12
N MET A 126 -31.20 1.48 -32.12
CA MET A 126 -32.42 0.71 -31.88
C MET A 126 -32.00 -0.68 -31.40
N HIS A 127 -32.13 -0.96 -30.10
CA HIS A 127 -32.68 -2.19 -29.50
C HIS A 127 -32.19 -2.38 -28.06
N ASP A 128 -32.96 -1.92 -27.07
CA ASP A 128 -33.55 -2.76 -26.03
C ASP A 128 -34.51 -1.91 -25.15
N GLY A 129 -35.68 -2.46 -24.85
CA GLY A 129 -36.75 -1.76 -24.16
C GLY A 129 -36.70 -1.96 -22.66
N SER A 130 -36.07 -1.04 -21.91
CA SER A 130 -36.56 -0.62 -20.59
C SER A 130 -35.89 0.67 -20.09
N SER A 131 -36.71 1.62 -19.64
CA SER A 131 -36.35 2.85 -18.89
C SER A 131 -35.45 3.87 -19.61
N SER A 132 -36.08 4.82 -20.32
CA SER A 132 -35.47 6.11 -20.64
C SER A 132 -35.02 6.82 -19.35
N THR A 133 -33.72 6.87 -19.07
CA THR A 133 -33.14 7.64 -17.95
C THR A 133 -33.46 9.13 -18.17
N ARG A 134 -34.40 9.67 -17.40
CA ARG A 134 -34.65 11.12 -17.36
C ARG A 134 -33.46 11.75 -16.66
N ARG A 135 -32.61 12.46 -17.40
CA ARG A 135 -31.56 13.32 -16.80
C ARG A 135 -32.25 14.45 -16.03
N GLU A 136 -31.84 14.65 -14.78
CA GLU A 136 -32.35 15.75 -13.95
C GLU A 136 -31.46 16.99 -14.09
N ASP A 137 -32.05 18.18 -13.94
CA ASP A 137 -31.30 19.43 -13.92
C ASP A 137 -30.33 19.47 -12.73
N LEU A 138 -29.20 20.17 -12.90
CA LEU A 138 -28.23 20.39 -11.83
C LEU A 138 -28.89 21.15 -10.66
N ASN A 139 -28.69 20.69 -9.42
CA ASN A 139 -29.09 21.48 -8.24
C ASN A 139 -28.22 22.73 -8.05
N ASP A 140 -28.66 23.66 -7.21
CA ASP A 140 -27.99 24.95 -6.94
C ASP A 140 -26.51 24.81 -6.57
N GLU A 141 -26.14 23.80 -5.78
CA GLU A 141 -24.74 23.58 -5.39
C GLU A 141 -23.89 23.09 -6.55
N ALA A 142 -24.42 22.15 -7.34
CA ALA A 142 -23.79 21.67 -8.56
C ALA A 142 -23.67 22.77 -9.61
N MET A 143 -24.73 23.56 -9.84
CA MET A 143 -24.71 24.74 -10.72
C MET A 143 -23.65 25.75 -10.28
N ARG A 144 -23.54 26.05 -8.98
CA ARG A 144 -22.46 26.92 -8.46
C ARG A 144 -21.08 26.33 -8.73
N PHE A 145 -20.90 25.03 -8.49
CA PHE A 145 -19.60 24.38 -8.68
C PHE A 145 -19.18 24.31 -10.16
N TYR A 146 -20.06 23.87 -11.05
CA TYR A 146 -19.79 23.79 -12.48
C TYR A 146 -19.69 25.17 -13.12
N GLY A 147 -20.53 26.14 -12.72
CA GLY A 147 -20.44 27.53 -13.20
C GLY A 147 -19.11 28.21 -12.82
N LEU A 148 -18.53 27.87 -11.67
CA LEU A 148 -17.17 28.29 -11.32
C LEU A 148 -16.13 27.66 -12.27
N PHE A 149 -16.30 26.40 -12.66
CA PHE A 149 -15.42 25.73 -13.61
C PHE A 149 -15.48 26.36 -15.00
N ASP A 150 -16.66 26.76 -15.48
CA ASP A 150 -16.85 27.45 -16.77
C ASP A 150 -16.04 28.75 -16.86
N ASP A 151 -16.02 29.53 -15.78
CA ASP A 151 -15.26 30.78 -15.71
C ASP A 151 -13.74 30.58 -15.72
N PHE A 152 -13.26 29.42 -15.25
CA PHE A 152 -11.83 29.10 -15.19
C PHE A 152 -11.33 28.18 -16.31
N GLN A 153 -12.24 27.59 -17.11
CA GLN A 153 -11.92 26.88 -18.35
C GLN A 153 -11.63 27.82 -19.52
N LYS A 154 -11.87 29.13 -19.37
CA LYS A 154 -11.43 30.14 -20.35
C LYS A 154 -9.94 29.96 -20.67
N PRO A 155 -9.56 29.97 -21.96
CA PRO A 155 -8.16 29.87 -22.38
C PRO A 155 -7.30 30.85 -21.59
N LEU A 156 -6.11 30.41 -21.16
CA LEU A 156 -5.16 31.27 -20.42
C LEU A 156 -4.84 32.58 -21.18
N TYR A 157 -4.93 32.52 -22.50
CA TYR A 157 -4.92 33.61 -23.49
C TYR A 157 -5.52 33.04 -24.80
N GLU A 158 -5.85 33.90 -25.76
CA GLU A 158 -6.42 33.48 -27.05
C GLU A 158 -5.50 32.51 -27.81
N GLY A 159 -6.00 31.34 -28.20
CA GLY A 159 -5.21 30.26 -28.83
C GLY A 159 -4.42 29.38 -27.86
N SER A 160 -4.52 29.57 -26.54
CA SER A 160 -3.90 28.69 -25.56
C SER A 160 -4.60 27.33 -25.51
N ILE A 161 -3.81 26.26 -25.53
CA ILE A 161 -4.28 24.87 -25.29
C ILE A 161 -4.74 24.72 -23.83
N SER A 162 -4.06 25.39 -22.88
CA SER A 162 -4.38 25.29 -21.46
C SER A 162 -5.34 26.39 -21.00
N SER A 163 -6.27 26.03 -20.13
CA SER A 163 -7.14 26.97 -19.41
C SER A 163 -6.42 27.68 -18.26
N THR A 164 -7.01 28.77 -17.78
CA THR A 164 -6.53 29.50 -16.59
C THR A 164 -6.45 28.58 -15.37
N LEU A 165 -7.46 27.74 -15.15
CA LEU A 165 -7.47 26.77 -14.05
C LEU A 165 -6.34 25.75 -14.18
N SER A 166 -6.23 25.12 -15.35
CA SER A 166 -5.22 24.08 -15.60
C SER A 166 -3.81 24.63 -15.36
N ALA A 167 -3.51 25.83 -15.85
CA ALA A 167 -2.22 26.48 -15.61
C ALA A 167 -1.96 26.75 -14.11
N ILE A 168 -2.93 27.31 -13.38
CA ILE A 168 -2.79 27.61 -11.94
C ILE A 168 -2.62 26.32 -11.12
N VAL A 169 -3.44 25.31 -11.40
CA VAL A 169 -3.39 24.00 -10.74
C VAL A 169 -2.04 23.36 -11.00
N ASN A 170 -1.57 23.31 -12.25
CA ASN A 170 -0.24 22.79 -12.58
C ASN A 170 0.90 23.51 -11.86
N LEU A 171 0.86 24.84 -11.82
CA LEU A 171 1.88 25.62 -11.12
C LEU A 171 1.83 25.39 -9.60
N LEU A 172 0.65 25.30 -9.00
CA LEU A 172 0.49 24.98 -7.57
C LEU A 172 0.91 23.54 -7.25
N HIS A 173 0.71 22.60 -8.18
CA HIS A 173 1.22 21.23 -8.08
C HIS A 173 2.76 21.25 -7.99
N ILE A 174 3.41 21.90 -8.96
CA ILE A 174 4.87 22.05 -9.03
C ILE A 174 5.39 22.73 -7.77
N LYS A 175 4.72 23.79 -7.30
CA LYS A 175 5.08 24.49 -6.05
C LYS A 175 5.07 23.53 -4.86
N THR A 176 4.06 22.67 -4.79
CA THR A 176 3.86 21.75 -3.67
C THR A 176 4.90 20.63 -3.70
N LEU A 177 5.08 19.98 -4.85
CA LEU A 177 6.09 18.93 -5.06
C LEU A 177 7.52 19.47 -4.88
N GLY A 178 7.83 20.61 -5.50
CA GLY A 178 9.13 21.28 -5.42
C GLY A 178 9.37 22.02 -4.10
N ARG A 179 8.36 22.09 -3.22
CA ARG A 179 8.40 22.76 -1.90
C ARG A 179 8.76 24.25 -1.95
N TRP A 180 8.42 24.95 -3.02
CA TRP A 180 8.77 26.36 -3.21
C TRP A 180 8.14 27.28 -2.17
N SER A 181 8.85 28.33 -1.77
CA SER A 181 8.31 29.37 -0.89
C SER A 181 7.23 30.19 -1.62
N ASN A 182 6.33 30.83 -0.87
CA ASN A 182 5.30 31.69 -1.48
C ASN A 182 5.92 32.88 -2.22
N GLU A 183 7.04 33.40 -1.71
CA GLU A 183 7.83 34.45 -2.35
C GLU A 183 8.39 33.98 -3.68
N SER A 184 9.09 32.83 -3.69
CA SER A 184 9.69 32.27 -4.90
C SER A 184 8.65 31.93 -5.96
N PHE A 185 7.48 31.43 -5.53
CA PHE A 185 6.39 31.14 -6.44
C PHE A 185 5.75 32.41 -7.01
N THR A 186 5.63 33.47 -6.21
CA THR A 186 5.17 34.77 -6.68
C THR A 186 6.14 35.37 -7.70
N ILE A 187 7.45 35.22 -7.49
CA ILE A 187 8.47 35.63 -8.47
C ILE A 187 8.32 34.84 -9.78
N LEU A 188 8.09 33.52 -9.71
CA LEU A 188 7.83 32.71 -10.91
C LEU A 188 6.58 33.21 -11.66
N LEU A 189 5.45 33.37 -10.96
CA LEU A 189 4.20 33.81 -11.59
C LEU A 189 4.37 35.15 -12.32
N ASN A 190 5.05 36.10 -11.69
CA ASN A 190 5.38 37.37 -12.32
C ASN A 190 6.29 37.18 -13.55
N PHE A 191 7.31 36.33 -13.46
CA PHE A 191 8.18 36.05 -14.61
C PHE A 191 7.41 35.42 -15.77
N LEU A 192 6.58 34.40 -15.50
CA LEU A 192 5.73 33.75 -16.50
C LEU A 192 4.81 34.76 -17.18
N LYS A 193 4.07 35.55 -16.38
CA LYS A 193 3.09 36.50 -16.90
C LYS A 193 3.73 37.66 -17.67
N THR A 194 4.86 38.18 -17.20
CA THR A 194 5.46 39.41 -17.77
C THR A 194 6.45 39.15 -18.89
N GLN A 195 7.15 38.00 -18.89
CA GLN A 195 8.24 37.72 -19.83
C GLN A 195 7.95 36.60 -20.83
N LEU A 196 7.07 35.65 -20.49
CA LEU A 196 6.84 34.45 -21.31
C LEU A 196 5.44 34.41 -21.94
N LEU A 197 4.41 34.90 -21.26
CA LEU A 197 3.03 34.88 -21.73
C LEU A 197 2.62 36.19 -22.41
N PRO A 198 1.62 36.15 -23.32
CA PRO A 198 1.02 37.37 -23.87
C PRO A 198 0.48 38.29 -22.76
N LYS A 199 0.51 39.61 -23.02
CA LYS A 199 0.06 40.63 -22.04
C LYS A 199 -1.39 40.45 -21.58
N GLU A 200 -2.22 39.81 -22.41
CA GLU A 200 -3.63 39.54 -22.14
C GLU A 200 -3.87 38.25 -21.33
N SER A 201 -2.81 37.63 -20.83
CA SER A 201 -2.94 36.41 -20.03
C SER A 201 -3.66 36.64 -18.71
N SER A 202 -4.60 35.74 -18.41
CA SER A 202 -5.34 35.66 -17.15
C SER A 202 -4.54 35.08 -15.97
N LEU A 203 -3.23 34.81 -16.15
CA LEU A 203 -2.40 34.25 -15.08
C LEU A 203 -2.35 35.19 -13.85
N PRO A 204 -2.42 34.67 -12.62
CA PRO A 204 -2.34 35.51 -11.42
C PRO A 204 -0.96 36.13 -11.20
N ASP A 205 -0.91 37.34 -10.66
CA ASP A 205 0.35 38.06 -10.39
C ASP A 205 1.10 37.54 -9.17
N CYS A 206 0.40 36.90 -8.23
CA CYS A 206 1.02 36.38 -7.02
C CYS A 206 0.35 35.13 -6.47
N PHE A 207 1.03 34.47 -5.54
CA PHE A 207 0.49 33.29 -4.86
C PHE A 207 -0.87 33.56 -4.19
N ASN A 208 -1.08 34.75 -3.62
CA ASN A 208 -2.34 35.06 -2.94
C ASN A 208 -3.52 35.15 -3.92
N ASP A 209 -3.30 35.61 -5.14
CA ASP A 209 -4.35 35.72 -6.15
C ASP A 209 -4.65 34.36 -6.79
N ALA A 210 -3.60 33.58 -7.10
CA ALA A 210 -3.76 32.17 -7.47
C ALA A 210 -4.54 31.38 -6.40
N LYS A 211 -4.29 31.70 -5.13
CA LYS A 211 -4.99 31.08 -3.99
C LYS A 211 -6.44 31.57 -3.84
N LYS A 212 -6.76 32.81 -4.18
CA LYS A 212 -8.16 33.30 -4.14
C LYS A 212 -9.01 32.51 -5.14
N ILE A 213 -8.50 32.32 -6.36
CA ILE A 213 -9.13 31.50 -7.39
C ILE A 213 -9.44 30.09 -6.87
N VAL A 214 -8.47 29.45 -6.22
CA VAL A 214 -8.65 28.15 -5.56
C VAL A 214 -9.65 28.19 -4.40
N LYS A 215 -9.67 29.27 -3.63
CA LYS A 215 -10.58 29.45 -2.49
C LYS A 215 -12.03 29.61 -2.94
N ASP A 216 -12.24 30.20 -4.11
CA ASP A 216 -13.56 30.43 -4.69
C ASP A 216 -14.21 29.12 -5.18
N LEU A 217 -13.43 28.03 -5.39
CA LEU A 217 -13.93 26.64 -5.57
C LEU A 217 -14.60 26.03 -4.31
N GLY A 218 -14.91 26.86 -3.31
CA GLY A 218 -15.64 26.50 -2.10
C GLY A 218 -14.83 25.75 -1.03
N LEU A 219 -13.50 25.70 -1.15
CA LEU A 219 -12.63 25.01 -0.21
C LEU A 219 -12.15 25.99 0.86
N SER A 220 -12.88 26.03 1.97
CA SER A 220 -12.54 26.88 3.11
C SER A 220 -12.61 26.12 4.44
N TYR A 221 -12.22 26.81 5.51
CA TYR A 221 -12.35 26.36 6.89
C TYR A 221 -12.79 27.53 7.76
N GLU A 222 -13.57 27.21 8.79
CA GLU A 222 -14.06 28.14 9.79
C GLU A 222 -13.08 28.24 10.96
N LYS A 223 -12.98 29.44 11.55
CA LYS A 223 -12.18 29.70 12.74
C LYS A 223 -13.12 29.85 13.91
N ILE A 224 -13.16 28.84 14.77
CA ILE A 224 -14.00 28.84 15.97
C ILE A 224 -13.10 29.10 17.18
N ASP A 225 -13.38 30.15 17.94
CA ASP A 225 -12.60 30.47 19.12
C ASP A 225 -12.91 29.47 20.24
N ALA A 226 -11.89 29.09 21.01
CA ALA A 226 -12.02 28.13 22.09
C ALA A 226 -11.52 28.71 23.41
N CYS A 227 -12.10 28.24 24.51
CA CYS A 227 -11.58 28.54 25.84
C CYS A 227 -10.15 27.99 26.01
N VAL A 228 -9.26 28.76 26.64
CA VAL A 228 -7.88 28.34 26.93
C VAL A 228 -7.80 27.05 27.78
N ASN A 229 -8.83 26.81 28.58
CA ASN A 229 -8.97 25.62 29.44
C ASN A 229 -9.88 24.54 28.83
N ASP A 230 -10.17 24.63 27.53
CA ASP A 230 -10.96 23.66 26.75
C ASP A 230 -12.39 23.44 27.25
N CYS A 231 -12.98 24.40 27.97
CA CYS A 231 -14.29 24.23 28.59
C CYS A 231 -15.47 24.37 27.62
N MET A 232 -15.32 25.15 26.56
CA MET A 232 -16.35 25.46 25.57
C MET A 232 -15.74 26.06 24.30
N LEU A 233 -16.50 26.01 23.21
CA LEU A 233 -16.30 26.83 22.03
C LEU A 233 -17.13 28.13 22.14
N PHE A 234 -16.58 29.24 21.66
CA PHE A 234 -17.32 30.49 21.46
C PHE A 234 -18.01 30.42 20.11
N TRP A 235 -19.10 29.65 20.06
CA TRP A 235 -19.74 29.21 18.82
C TRP A 235 -21.27 29.25 18.97
N LYS A 236 -21.98 29.57 17.88
CA LYS A 236 -23.43 29.79 17.84
C LYS A 236 -23.89 30.80 18.89
N ASP A 237 -24.76 30.39 19.80
CA ASP A 237 -25.31 31.24 20.87
C ASP A 237 -24.22 31.87 21.75
N ASP A 238 -23.02 31.30 21.75
CA ASP A 238 -21.88 31.73 22.55
C ASP A 238 -20.82 32.53 21.78
N GLU A 239 -21.07 32.82 20.50
CA GLU A 239 -20.14 33.55 19.65
C GLU A 239 -19.89 34.98 20.12
N GLN A 240 -20.85 35.64 20.77
CA GLN A 240 -20.69 37.02 21.23
C GLN A 240 -20.05 37.13 22.62
N LEU A 241 -19.78 36.00 23.28
CA LEU A 241 -19.19 36.02 24.62
C LEU A 241 -17.71 36.42 24.58
N GLU A 242 -17.33 37.23 25.56
CA GLU A 242 -15.94 37.65 25.78
C GLU A 242 -15.22 36.79 26.81
N HIS A 243 -15.98 36.05 27.62
CA HIS A 243 -15.47 35.22 28.72
C HIS A 243 -16.15 33.84 28.72
N CYS A 244 -15.40 32.82 29.09
CA CYS A 244 -15.92 31.45 29.19
C CYS A 244 -17.01 31.35 30.26
N LYS A 245 -18.15 30.72 29.94
CA LYS A 245 -19.25 30.50 30.91
C LYS A 245 -18.82 29.71 32.15
N VAL A 246 -17.90 28.77 31.97
CA VAL A 246 -17.47 27.77 32.97
C VAL A 246 -16.35 28.29 33.87
N CYS A 247 -15.19 28.62 33.29
CA CYS A 247 -13.99 29.01 34.06
C CYS A 247 -13.77 30.53 34.12
N LYS A 248 -14.62 31.32 33.45
CA LYS A 248 -14.52 32.79 33.35
C LYS A 248 -13.24 33.31 32.69
N ALA A 249 -12.41 32.44 32.11
CA ALA A 249 -11.23 32.84 31.36
C ALA A 249 -11.59 33.72 30.17
N ALA A 250 -10.77 34.75 29.91
CA ALA A 250 -10.94 35.66 28.79
C ALA A 250 -10.73 34.94 27.45
N ARG A 251 -11.57 35.27 26.46
CA ARG A 251 -11.46 34.79 25.08
C ARG A 251 -10.22 35.33 24.37
N TRP A 252 -9.84 36.58 24.66
CA TRP A 252 -8.81 37.32 23.95
C TRP A 252 -7.46 37.29 24.68
N LYS A 253 -6.36 37.43 23.94
CA LYS A 253 -5.01 37.56 24.50
C LYS A 253 -4.77 38.97 25.03
N GLN A 254 -4.18 39.08 26.21
CA GLN A 254 -3.82 40.37 26.82
C GLN A 254 -2.34 40.75 26.56
N GLY A 255 -2.05 42.04 26.55
CA GLY A 255 -0.69 42.61 26.49
C GLY A 255 0.10 42.24 27.74
N LYS A 256 1.37 41.86 27.59
CA LYS A 256 2.20 41.40 28.73
C LYS A 256 2.45 42.49 29.79
N HIS A 257 2.37 43.76 29.39
CA HIS A 257 2.70 44.91 30.26
C HIS A 257 1.55 45.91 30.42
N SER A 258 0.58 45.96 29.50
CA SER A 258 -0.53 46.91 29.53
C SER A 258 -1.85 46.34 30.06
N GLY A 259 -2.01 45.01 30.11
CA GLY A 259 -3.31 44.37 30.42
C GLY A 259 -4.39 44.54 29.34
N GLU A 260 -4.15 45.40 28.34
CA GLU A 260 -5.06 45.64 27.22
C GLU A 260 -5.17 44.44 26.27
N THR A 261 -6.30 44.33 25.58
CA THR A 261 -6.51 43.26 24.59
C THR A 261 -5.58 43.47 23.40
N ARG A 262 -4.82 42.43 23.05
CA ARG A 262 -3.97 42.47 21.85
C ARG A 262 -4.83 42.49 20.59
N THR A 263 -4.57 43.49 19.77
CA THR A 263 -5.13 43.63 18.42
C THR A 263 -4.05 43.38 17.37
N ARG A 264 -4.48 42.98 16.18
CA ARG A 264 -3.64 42.98 14.98
C ARG A 264 -3.56 44.41 14.41
N GLU A 265 -2.63 44.64 13.49
CA GLU A 265 -2.50 45.92 12.77
C GLU A 265 -3.80 46.38 12.09
N ASN A 266 -4.67 45.43 11.70
CA ASN A 266 -5.99 45.71 11.14
C ASN A 266 -7.12 45.89 12.19
N GLY A 267 -6.77 46.12 13.46
CA GLY A 267 -7.71 46.33 14.56
C GLY A 267 -8.38 45.06 15.12
N LYS A 268 -8.24 43.89 14.48
CA LYS A 268 -8.91 42.65 14.96
C LYS A 268 -8.27 42.11 16.24
N ARG A 269 -9.10 41.84 17.26
CA ARG A 269 -8.69 41.19 18.53
C ARG A 269 -8.12 39.79 18.28
N ILE A 270 -7.13 39.40 19.07
CA ILE A 270 -6.46 38.10 18.92
C ILE A 270 -7.01 37.09 19.93
N PRO A 271 -7.69 36.01 19.49
CA PRO A 271 -8.20 34.99 20.40
C PRO A 271 -7.06 34.17 21.04
N GLN A 272 -7.32 33.63 22.23
CA GLN A 272 -6.37 32.79 22.95
C GLN A 272 -6.10 31.48 22.23
N LYS A 273 -7.17 30.81 21.80
CA LYS A 273 -7.17 29.49 21.18
C LYS A 273 -8.20 29.44 20.06
N VAL A 274 -7.87 28.78 18.94
CA VAL A 274 -8.70 28.75 17.72
C VAL A 274 -8.74 27.34 17.18
N LEU A 275 -9.92 26.72 17.17
CA LEU A 275 -10.25 25.54 16.40
C LEU A 275 -10.38 25.91 14.93
N ARG A 276 -9.85 25.06 14.05
CA ARG A 276 -10.03 25.18 12.61
C ARG A 276 -10.93 24.05 12.16
N TYR A 277 -12.15 24.40 11.78
CA TYR A 277 -13.18 23.45 11.40
C TYR A 277 -13.36 23.46 9.88
N PHE A 278 -13.37 22.28 9.27
CA PHE A 278 -13.53 22.09 7.84
C PHE A 278 -14.92 21.46 7.63
N PRO A 279 -15.90 22.23 7.11
CA PRO A 279 -17.27 21.72 6.92
C PRO A 279 -17.32 20.45 6.08
N LEU A 280 -18.12 19.48 6.52
CA LEU A 280 -18.19 18.14 5.96
C LEU A 280 -19.07 18.05 4.71
N LYS A 281 -20.28 18.63 4.73
CA LYS A 281 -21.27 18.52 3.63
C LYS A 281 -20.69 18.89 2.26
N PRO A 282 -19.99 20.04 2.10
CA PRO A 282 -19.46 20.40 0.78
C PRO A 282 -18.34 19.47 0.32
N ARG A 283 -17.65 18.78 1.24
CA ARG A 283 -16.60 17.80 0.89
C ARG A 283 -17.21 16.48 0.44
N LEU A 284 -18.30 16.06 1.07
CA LEU A 284 -19.04 14.86 0.67
C LEU A 284 -19.74 15.05 -0.67
N GLN A 285 -20.42 16.19 -0.90
CA GLN A 285 -21.07 16.49 -2.18
C GLN A 285 -20.08 16.42 -3.36
N ARG A 286 -18.83 16.89 -3.16
CA ARG A 286 -17.77 16.83 -4.17
C ARG A 286 -17.32 15.42 -4.53
N LEU A 287 -17.55 14.41 -3.69
CA LEU A 287 -17.28 13.03 -4.07
C LEU A 287 -18.23 12.55 -5.16
N PHE A 288 -19.40 13.18 -5.31
CA PHE A 288 -20.39 12.85 -6.32
C PHE A 288 -20.35 13.75 -7.56
N MET A 289 -19.52 14.80 -7.57
CA MET A 289 -19.39 15.76 -8.69
C MET A 289 -18.43 15.31 -9.80
N CYS A 290 -17.77 14.16 -9.65
CA CYS A 290 -16.93 13.55 -10.68
C CYS A 290 -17.50 12.15 -10.96
N SER A 291 -17.77 11.79 -12.22
CA SER A 291 -18.42 10.51 -12.54
C SER A 291 -17.62 9.31 -12.02
N ASN A 292 -16.29 9.32 -12.19
CA ASN A 292 -15.40 8.27 -11.69
C ASN A 292 -15.52 8.09 -10.17
N THR A 293 -15.43 9.19 -9.41
CA THR A 293 -15.55 9.11 -7.94
C THR A 293 -16.97 8.76 -7.50
N ALA A 294 -18.00 9.25 -8.20
CA ALA A 294 -19.39 8.94 -7.88
C ALA A 294 -19.68 7.44 -8.09
N SER A 295 -19.13 6.83 -9.13
CA SER A 295 -19.14 5.38 -9.36
C SER A 295 -18.44 4.63 -8.23
N ASP A 296 -17.23 5.06 -7.86
CA ASP A 296 -16.48 4.48 -6.73
C ASP A 296 -17.26 4.53 -5.40
N MET A 297 -18.06 5.58 -5.16
CA MET A 297 -18.90 5.72 -3.96
C MET A 297 -20.08 4.73 -3.92
N ARG A 298 -20.46 4.13 -5.05
CA ARG A 298 -21.48 3.08 -5.14
C ARG A 298 -20.89 1.67 -5.23
N TRP A 299 -19.59 1.57 -5.47
CA TRP A 299 -18.86 0.31 -5.64
C TRP A 299 -19.20 -0.74 -4.57
N HIS A 300 -19.26 -0.35 -3.29
CA HIS A 300 -19.52 -1.28 -2.19
C HIS A 300 -20.84 -2.06 -2.33
N ASN A 301 -21.83 -1.49 -3.03
CA ASN A 301 -23.16 -2.04 -3.29
C ASN A 301 -23.25 -2.69 -4.68
N GLU A 302 -22.53 -2.17 -5.68
CA GLU A 302 -22.58 -2.64 -7.07
C GLU A 302 -21.64 -3.84 -7.33
N ARG A 303 -20.68 -4.10 -6.44
CA ARG A 303 -19.75 -5.23 -6.57
C ARG A 303 -20.42 -6.59 -6.36
N GLN A 304 -19.85 -7.63 -6.97
CA GLN A 304 -20.15 -9.01 -6.63
C GLN A 304 -19.29 -9.45 -5.44
N ALA A 305 -19.90 -9.64 -4.27
CA ALA A 305 -19.21 -10.11 -3.08
C ALA A 305 -19.09 -11.65 -3.08
N GLU A 306 -17.89 -12.17 -2.82
CA GLU A 306 -17.65 -13.60 -2.70
C GLU A 306 -18.18 -14.14 -1.36
N ILE A 307 -18.98 -15.21 -1.42
CA ILE A 307 -19.64 -15.77 -0.23
C ILE A 307 -18.60 -16.32 0.75
N GLY A 308 -18.65 -15.85 2.00
CA GLY A 308 -17.78 -16.35 3.08
C GLY A 308 -16.38 -15.73 3.09
N VAL A 309 -16.13 -14.70 2.28
CA VAL A 309 -14.86 -13.96 2.23
C VAL A 309 -15.10 -12.50 2.62
N LEU A 310 -14.25 -11.96 3.49
CA LEU A 310 -14.25 -10.56 3.88
C LEU A 310 -13.14 -9.83 3.12
N ASN A 311 -13.51 -8.89 2.25
CA ASN A 311 -12.59 -8.07 1.44
C ASN A 311 -12.74 -6.57 1.70
N HIS A 312 -13.86 -6.16 2.30
CA HIS A 312 -14.22 -4.77 2.52
C HIS A 312 -15.00 -4.61 3.85
N PRO A 313 -15.03 -3.42 4.49
CA PRO A 313 -15.82 -3.21 5.71
C PRO A 313 -17.31 -3.52 5.55
N SER A 314 -17.86 -3.40 4.34
CA SER A 314 -19.25 -3.77 4.06
C SER A 314 -19.55 -5.27 4.12
N ASP A 315 -18.52 -6.13 4.07
CA ASP A 315 -18.66 -7.57 4.33
C ASP A 315 -18.78 -7.88 5.84
N GLY A 316 -18.39 -6.92 6.70
CA GLY A 316 -18.38 -7.08 8.14
C GLY A 316 -19.77 -7.07 8.75
N LYS A 317 -19.98 -7.87 9.80
CA LYS A 317 -21.28 -7.96 10.48
C LYS A 317 -21.78 -6.63 11.06
N ALA A 318 -20.89 -5.73 11.46
CA ALA A 318 -21.28 -4.43 12.00
C ALA A 318 -21.90 -3.51 10.94
N TRP A 319 -21.47 -3.61 9.68
CA TRP A 319 -22.08 -2.89 8.57
C TRP A 319 -23.45 -3.48 8.23
N GLN A 320 -23.54 -4.81 8.11
CA GLN A 320 -24.78 -5.51 7.81
C GLN A 320 -25.85 -5.23 8.87
N ASP A 321 -25.50 -5.34 10.16
CA ASP A 321 -26.39 -5.03 11.27
C ASP A 321 -26.83 -3.56 11.29
N PHE A 322 -25.95 -2.63 10.87
CA PHE A 322 -26.32 -1.24 10.70
C PHE A 322 -27.34 -1.06 9.57
N ASP A 323 -27.14 -1.70 8.42
CA ASP A 323 -28.05 -1.62 7.28
C ASP A 323 -29.42 -2.25 7.58
N GLU A 324 -29.45 -3.35 8.36
CA GLU A 324 -30.67 -4.02 8.84
C GLU A 324 -31.45 -3.14 9.83
N ASN A 325 -30.75 -2.47 10.74
CA ASN A 325 -31.38 -1.61 11.75
C ASN A 325 -31.84 -0.25 11.19
N HIS A 326 -31.27 0.20 10.07
CA HIS A 326 -31.53 1.50 9.46
C HIS A 326 -31.87 1.39 7.96
N PRO A 327 -32.96 0.69 7.59
CA PRO A 327 -33.30 0.40 6.19
C PRO A 327 -33.54 1.66 5.35
N SER A 328 -34.06 2.75 5.96
CA SER A 328 -34.23 4.03 5.27
C SER A 328 -32.90 4.64 4.83
N PHE A 329 -31.83 4.43 5.60
CA PHE A 329 -30.49 4.88 5.23
C PHE A 329 -29.86 3.94 4.18
N SER A 330 -29.94 2.63 4.39
CA SER A 330 -29.27 1.66 3.51
C SER A 330 -29.95 1.47 2.15
N SER A 331 -31.23 1.82 2.02
CA SER A 331 -31.97 1.76 0.75
C SER A 331 -31.43 2.66 -0.35
N GLU A 332 -30.68 3.71 0.00
CA GLU A 332 -30.00 4.60 -0.93
C GLU A 332 -28.48 4.31 -0.89
N PRO A 333 -27.91 3.59 -1.88
CA PRO A 333 -26.50 3.22 -1.90
C PRO A 333 -25.55 4.42 -1.90
N ARG A 334 -25.99 5.59 -2.37
CA ARG A 334 -25.17 6.81 -2.38
C ARG A 334 -25.00 7.45 -0.99
N ASN A 335 -25.71 6.96 0.03
CA ASN A 335 -25.51 7.44 1.40
C ASN A 335 -24.11 7.07 1.95
N VAL A 336 -23.48 8.02 2.63
CA VAL A 336 -22.05 7.95 2.97
C VAL A 336 -21.81 7.35 4.36
N ARG A 337 -20.97 6.33 4.43
CA ARG A 337 -20.54 5.69 5.68
C ARG A 337 -19.09 6.08 5.98
N LEU A 338 -18.85 6.59 7.18
CA LEU A 338 -17.58 7.22 7.57
C LEU A 338 -16.87 6.44 8.67
N GLY A 339 -15.55 6.35 8.58
CA GLY A 339 -14.65 6.06 9.70
C GLY A 339 -13.97 7.35 10.19
N LEU A 340 -13.71 7.48 11.49
CA LEU A 340 -13.02 8.63 12.07
C LEU A 340 -11.64 8.24 12.62
N ILE A 341 -10.61 8.99 12.25
CA ILE A 341 -9.24 8.81 12.74
C ILE A 341 -8.81 10.04 13.54
N SER A 342 -8.26 9.86 14.74
CA SER A 342 -7.64 10.95 15.48
C SER A 342 -6.44 10.50 16.32
N ASP A 343 -5.36 11.28 16.27
CA ASP A 343 -4.21 11.15 17.15
C ASP A 343 -3.45 12.48 17.27
N GLY A 344 -2.67 12.65 18.32
CA GLY A 344 -1.89 13.84 18.61
C GLY A 344 -0.47 13.80 18.05
N PHE A 345 -0.04 14.84 17.34
CA PHE A 345 1.33 14.93 16.84
C PHE A 345 2.06 16.21 17.25
N ASN A 346 3.39 16.12 17.33
CA ASN A 346 4.25 17.29 17.52
C ASN A 346 4.69 17.89 16.17
N PRO A 347 4.30 19.14 15.85
CA PRO A 347 4.64 19.79 14.59
C PRO A 347 6.09 20.30 14.50
N PHE A 348 6.84 20.36 15.59
CA PHE A 348 8.21 20.90 15.60
C PHE A 348 9.31 19.88 15.27
N SER A 349 8.97 18.58 15.18
CA SER A 349 9.90 17.45 14.99
C SER A 349 11.05 17.34 16.02
N ASN A 350 11.12 18.23 17.00
CA ASN A 350 12.16 18.29 18.03
C ASN A 350 11.53 18.06 19.42
N ILE A 351 12.09 17.11 20.18
CA ILE A 351 11.57 16.65 21.48
C ILE A 351 11.64 17.76 22.55
N ALA A 352 12.50 18.77 22.37
CA ALA A 352 12.75 19.82 23.36
C ALA A 352 11.52 20.71 23.69
N ASN A 353 10.56 20.85 22.76
CA ASN A 353 9.34 21.64 22.99
C ASN A 353 8.11 20.74 22.89
N PRO A 354 7.49 20.34 24.03
CA PRO A 354 6.30 19.51 24.01
C PRO A 354 5.11 20.30 23.45
N TYR A 355 4.68 19.94 22.23
CA TYR A 355 3.51 20.48 21.56
C TYR A 355 2.71 19.33 20.95
N SER A 356 1.39 19.36 21.05
CA SER A 356 0.50 18.32 20.52
C SER A 356 -0.72 18.97 19.86
N ILE A 357 -0.81 18.86 18.53
CA ILE A 357 -1.97 19.20 17.71
C ILE A 357 -2.73 17.91 17.44
N TRP A 358 -4.06 17.96 17.49
CA TRP A 358 -4.93 16.81 17.27
C TRP A 358 -5.81 17.05 16.04
N PRO A 359 -5.45 16.53 14.86
CA PRO A 359 -6.37 16.45 13.74
C PRO A 359 -7.47 15.41 13.98
N VAL A 360 -8.64 15.66 13.40
CA VAL A 360 -9.69 14.65 13.22
C VAL A 360 -9.88 14.48 11.72
N MET A 361 -9.71 13.25 11.25
CA MET A 361 -9.82 12.87 9.84
C MET A 361 -11.01 11.93 9.66
N LEU A 362 -11.65 12.00 8.50
CA LEU A 362 -12.77 11.17 8.11
C LEU A 362 -12.43 10.39 6.84
N VAL A 363 -12.83 9.12 6.81
CA VAL A 363 -12.59 8.19 5.70
C VAL A 363 -13.95 7.71 5.18
N PRO A 364 -14.28 7.93 3.90
CA PRO A 364 -15.49 7.37 3.28
C PRO A 364 -15.28 5.90 2.95
N TYR A 365 -15.92 5.02 3.72
CA TYR A 365 -15.85 3.56 3.53
C TYR A 365 -16.70 3.06 2.37
N ASN A 366 -17.39 3.93 1.65
CA ASN A 366 -18.08 3.58 0.41
C ASN A 366 -17.12 3.19 -0.72
N LEU A 367 -15.90 3.76 -0.68
CA LEU A 367 -14.91 3.66 -1.73
C LEU A 367 -14.28 2.26 -1.82
N PRO A 368 -13.81 1.84 -3.01
CA PRO A 368 -13.17 0.56 -3.19
C PRO A 368 -11.85 0.40 -2.41
N PRO A 369 -11.39 -0.84 -2.16
CA PRO A 369 -10.17 -1.14 -1.41
C PRO A 369 -8.91 -0.39 -1.89
N TRP A 370 -8.76 -0.17 -3.20
CA TRP A 370 -7.61 0.52 -3.79
C TRP A 370 -7.61 2.04 -3.63
N ILE A 371 -8.68 2.62 -3.07
CA ILE A 371 -8.84 4.08 -2.94
C ILE A 371 -9.16 4.47 -1.49
N CYS A 372 -9.95 3.67 -0.77
CA CYS A 372 -10.53 4.02 0.53
C CYS A 372 -9.53 4.60 1.53
N MET A 373 -8.39 3.92 1.76
CA MET A 373 -7.39 4.34 2.76
C MET A 373 -6.25 5.18 2.18
N LYS A 374 -6.32 5.61 0.91
CA LYS A 374 -5.34 6.53 0.32
C LYS A 374 -5.49 7.92 0.93
N GLN A 375 -4.37 8.65 1.04
CA GLN A 375 -4.36 10.02 1.58
C GLN A 375 -5.34 10.94 0.87
N SER A 376 -5.50 10.80 -0.46
CA SER A 376 -6.40 11.59 -1.30
C SER A 376 -7.88 11.39 -0.98
N SER A 377 -8.24 10.31 -0.29
CA SER A 377 -9.61 9.98 0.12
C SER A 377 -9.92 10.42 1.55
N MET A 378 -8.89 10.73 2.35
CA MET A 378 -9.05 11.17 3.74
C MET A 378 -9.33 12.67 3.83
N MET A 379 -10.45 13.02 4.47
CA MET A 379 -10.86 14.40 4.69
C MET A 379 -10.46 14.87 6.08
N LEU A 380 -9.73 15.97 6.18
CA LEU A 380 -9.46 16.62 7.46
C LEU A 380 -10.71 17.40 7.88
N SER A 381 -11.35 16.98 8.97
CA SER A 381 -12.56 17.65 9.51
C SER A 381 -12.20 18.79 10.46
N MET A 382 -11.14 18.66 11.26
CA MET A 382 -10.69 19.75 12.12
C MET A 382 -9.24 19.63 12.59
N LEU A 383 -8.68 20.76 13.02
CA LEU A 383 -7.41 20.84 13.75
C LEU A 383 -7.65 21.39 15.15
N VAL A 384 -7.59 20.49 16.15
CA VAL A 384 -7.67 20.88 17.55
C VAL A 384 -6.33 21.48 18.00
N PRO A 385 -6.34 22.73 18.49
CA PRO A 385 -5.12 23.48 18.77
C PRO A 385 -4.35 22.98 20.00
N GLY A 386 -3.02 23.04 19.92
CA GLY A 386 -2.11 22.75 21.03
C GLY A 386 -2.01 23.90 22.06
N PRO A 387 -0.97 23.92 22.91
CA PRO A 387 0.20 23.04 22.95
C PRO A 387 -0.03 21.68 23.63
N LYS A 388 -1.09 21.52 24.43
CA LYS A 388 -1.41 20.27 25.12
C LYS A 388 -2.59 19.59 24.43
N GLY A 389 -2.50 18.28 24.21
CA GLY A 389 -3.61 17.49 23.65
C GLY A 389 -4.91 17.66 24.45
N PRO A 390 -6.09 17.58 23.83
CA PRO A 390 -7.37 17.95 24.44
C PRO A 390 -7.75 17.04 25.62
N GLY A 391 -7.30 15.78 25.63
CA GLY A 391 -7.75 14.79 26.61
C GLY A 391 -9.26 14.58 26.47
N ASP A 392 -9.94 14.28 27.58
CA ASP A 392 -11.39 14.03 27.57
C ASP A 392 -12.22 15.20 26.98
N ALA A 393 -11.69 16.43 27.05
CA ALA A 393 -12.29 17.64 26.48
C ALA A 393 -12.26 17.71 24.95
N ILE A 394 -11.80 16.66 24.26
CA ILE A 394 -11.93 16.54 22.80
C ILE A 394 -13.40 16.66 22.35
N ASP A 395 -14.35 16.24 23.19
CA ASP A 395 -15.78 16.29 22.88
C ASP A 395 -16.28 17.73 22.69
N VAL A 396 -15.70 18.69 23.40
CA VAL A 396 -16.00 20.12 23.20
C VAL A 396 -15.62 20.55 21.78
N TYR A 397 -14.54 20.02 21.23
CA TYR A 397 -14.09 20.33 19.88
C TYR A 397 -14.87 19.59 18.80
N LEU A 398 -15.43 18.42 19.11
CA LEU A 398 -16.22 17.61 18.19
C LEU A 398 -17.64 18.14 17.97
N GLN A 399 -18.12 19.09 18.79
CA GLN A 399 -19.49 19.64 18.70
C GLN A 399 -19.90 20.08 17.27
N PRO A 400 -19.08 20.82 16.50
CA PRO A 400 -19.45 21.22 15.14
C PRO A 400 -19.63 20.04 14.19
N LEU A 401 -18.75 19.04 14.28
CA LEU A 401 -18.85 17.82 13.46
C LEU A 401 -20.08 16.99 13.83
N ILE A 402 -20.35 16.82 15.13
CA ILE A 402 -21.50 16.05 15.59
C ILE A 402 -22.81 16.70 15.15
N GLU A 403 -22.90 18.04 15.21
CA GLU A 403 -24.08 18.73 14.73
C GLU A 403 -24.28 18.58 13.22
N GLU A 404 -23.22 18.71 12.44
CA GLU A 404 -23.31 18.52 10.99
C GLU A 404 -23.66 17.07 10.61
N LEU A 405 -23.14 16.08 11.33
CA LEU A 405 -23.49 14.67 11.17
C LEU A 405 -24.95 14.38 11.57
N LYS A 406 -25.47 15.03 12.62
CA LYS A 406 -26.88 14.91 13.00
C LYS A 406 -27.80 15.47 11.92
N GLU A 407 -27.46 16.62 11.35
CA GLU A 407 -28.24 17.20 10.26
C GLU A 407 -28.18 16.33 8.99
N LEU A 408 -27.00 15.81 8.64
CA LEU A 408 -26.84 14.84 7.56
C LEU A 408 -27.64 13.55 7.80
N TRP A 409 -27.79 13.12 9.05
CA TRP A 409 -28.60 11.95 9.40
C TRP A 409 -30.10 12.24 9.32
N GLU A 410 -30.57 13.29 9.99
CA GLU A 410 -32.00 13.60 10.18
C GLU A 410 -32.64 14.24 8.94
N VAL A 411 -31.94 15.18 8.31
CA VAL A 411 -32.44 15.96 7.18
C VAL A 411 -31.82 15.46 5.89
N GLY A 412 -30.51 15.24 5.85
CA GLY A 412 -29.76 15.00 4.61
C GLY A 412 -29.52 16.29 3.82
N VAL A 413 -28.73 16.22 2.74
CA VAL A 413 -28.41 17.35 1.87
C VAL A 413 -28.61 16.99 0.40
N GLU A 414 -29.23 17.88 -0.36
CA GLU A 414 -29.43 17.70 -1.81
C GLU A 414 -28.06 17.65 -2.51
N THR A 415 -27.86 16.62 -3.32
CA THR A 415 -26.57 16.29 -3.94
C THR A 415 -26.82 15.77 -5.35
N TYR A 416 -25.95 16.14 -6.29
CA TYR A 416 -26.01 15.66 -7.67
C TYR A 416 -24.98 14.56 -7.87
N ASP A 417 -25.41 13.42 -8.42
CA ASP A 417 -24.53 12.32 -8.83
C ASP A 417 -24.16 12.50 -10.30
N ALA A 418 -22.92 12.89 -10.58
CA ALA A 418 -22.42 13.12 -11.93
C ALA A 418 -22.39 11.84 -12.79
N SER A 419 -22.24 10.67 -12.16
CA SER A 419 -22.21 9.39 -12.90
C SER A 419 -23.60 8.96 -13.35
N LYS A 420 -24.64 9.20 -12.54
CA LYS A 420 -26.04 8.87 -12.91
C LYS A 420 -26.82 10.03 -13.52
N CYS A 421 -26.30 11.25 -13.41
CA CYS A 421 -26.99 12.49 -13.80
C CYS A 421 -28.35 12.68 -13.07
N GLU A 422 -28.35 12.43 -11.77
CA GLU A 422 -29.56 12.45 -10.91
C GLU A 422 -29.28 13.21 -9.61
N ASN A 423 -30.29 13.94 -9.11
CA ASN A 423 -30.24 14.46 -7.75
C ASN A 423 -30.73 13.41 -6.76
N PHE A 424 -30.14 13.43 -5.58
CA PHE A 424 -30.57 12.61 -4.47
C PHE A 424 -30.36 13.35 -3.15
N LYS A 425 -31.04 12.87 -2.12
CA LYS A 425 -30.84 13.38 -0.77
C LYS A 425 -29.75 12.55 -0.09
N MET A 426 -28.54 13.10 -0.02
CA MET A 426 -27.41 12.43 0.61
C MET A 426 -27.52 12.51 2.13
N HIS A 427 -27.52 11.34 2.77
CA HIS A 427 -27.31 11.19 4.21
C HIS A 427 -25.90 10.66 4.49
N ALA A 428 -25.41 10.89 5.72
CA ALA A 428 -24.13 10.35 6.16
C ALA A 428 -24.17 9.81 7.58
N ALA A 429 -23.39 8.75 7.85
CA ALA A 429 -23.29 8.12 9.15
C ALA A 429 -21.84 7.73 9.49
N LEU A 430 -21.38 8.12 10.68
CA LEU A 430 -20.14 7.66 11.29
C LEU A 430 -20.28 6.24 11.89
N LEU A 431 -19.56 5.25 11.37
CA LEU A 431 -19.67 3.85 11.79
C LEU A 431 -18.69 3.44 12.89
N THR A 432 -17.46 3.96 12.89
CA THR A 432 -16.44 3.59 13.87
C THR A 432 -15.36 4.67 14.00
N THR A 433 -14.49 4.50 14.99
CA THR A 433 -13.26 5.29 15.14
C THR A 433 -12.03 4.38 15.13
N ILE A 434 -10.95 4.84 14.52
CA ILE A 434 -9.65 4.18 14.42
C ILE A 434 -8.62 5.06 15.13
N ASN A 435 -8.07 4.59 16.25
CA ASN A 435 -7.15 5.40 17.03
C ASN A 435 -6.19 4.51 17.80
N ASP A 436 -5.03 5.07 18.17
CA ASP A 436 -4.13 4.43 19.11
C ASP A 436 -4.84 4.18 20.47
N PHE A 437 -4.34 3.27 21.28
CA PHE A 437 -5.04 2.87 22.51
C PHE A 437 -5.24 4.01 23.54
N PRO A 438 -4.31 4.97 23.69
CA PRO A 438 -4.58 6.22 24.41
C PRO A 438 -5.72 7.07 23.83
N ALA A 439 -5.73 7.36 22.53
CA ALA A 439 -6.75 8.15 21.86
C ALA A 439 -8.12 7.43 21.85
N TYR A 440 -8.13 6.10 21.76
CA TYR A 440 -9.31 5.27 21.99
C TYR A 440 -9.97 5.63 23.32
N GLY A 441 -9.18 5.72 24.40
CA GLY A 441 -9.73 6.05 25.72
C GLY A 441 -10.24 7.48 25.81
N ILE A 442 -9.60 8.41 25.09
CA ILE A 442 -10.03 9.82 25.00
C ILE A 442 -11.37 9.95 24.26
N LEU A 443 -11.58 9.21 23.16
CA LEU A 443 -12.80 9.30 22.35
C LEU A 443 -13.96 8.49 22.92
N SER A 444 -13.71 7.26 23.36
CA SER A 444 -14.74 6.40 23.95
C SER A 444 -15.16 6.86 25.34
N GLY A 445 -14.25 7.51 26.08
CA GLY A 445 -14.41 7.80 27.50
C GLY A 445 -14.07 6.61 28.41
N TRP A 446 -13.73 5.44 27.88
CA TRP A 446 -13.25 4.31 28.69
C TRP A 446 -11.75 4.45 28.97
N SER A 447 -11.36 4.55 30.23
CA SER A 447 -9.95 4.63 30.61
C SER A 447 -9.21 3.35 30.18
N THR A 448 -8.20 3.50 29.33
CA THR A 448 -7.33 2.42 28.86
C THR A 448 -6.16 2.13 29.82
N LYS A 449 -6.29 2.58 31.07
CA LYS A 449 -5.27 2.43 32.12
C LYS A 449 -5.85 1.75 33.35
N GLY A 450 -4.97 1.18 34.16
CA GLY A 450 -5.34 0.66 35.47
C GLY A 450 -5.76 -0.81 35.44
N LYS A 451 -6.78 -1.17 36.20
CA LYS A 451 -7.23 -2.56 36.43
C LYS A 451 -8.18 -3.07 35.36
N LEU A 452 -9.02 -2.17 34.84
CA LEU A 452 -10.10 -2.46 33.90
C LEU A 452 -9.78 -1.88 32.52
N ALA A 453 -8.51 -1.89 32.11
CA ALA A 453 -8.08 -1.20 30.89
C ALA A 453 -8.69 -1.79 29.60
N CYS A 454 -9.09 -3.06 29.60
CA CYS A 454 -9.65 -3.72 28.43
C CYS A 454 -11.07 -3.19 28.15
N PRO A 455 -11.30 -2.49 27.02
CA PRO A 455 -12.61 -1.95 26.68
C PRO A 455 -13.56 -3.05 26.16
N CYS A 456 -13.09 -4.26 25.86
CA CYS A 456 -13.99 -5.36 25.46
C CYS A 456 -14.52 -6.08 26.71
N CYS A 457 -13.65 -6.35 27.69
CA CYS A 457 -14.00 -7.06 28.91
C CYS A 457 -14.68 -6.20 29.99
N HIS A 458 -14.54 -4.87 29.94
CA HIS A 458 -15.13 -3.91 30.88
C HIS A 458 -14.94 -4.30 32.37
N LYS A 459 -16.00 -4.22 33.19
CA LYS A 459 -16.03 -4.61 34.62
C LYS A 459 -15.61 -6.07 34.85
N LYS A 460 -15.74 -6.93 33.84
CA LYS A 460 -15.40 -8.36 33.91
C LYS A 460 -13.95 -8.64 33.50
N THR A 461 -13.13 -7.61 33.27
CA THR A 461 -11.69 -7.74 33.01
C THR A 461 -11.00 -8.50 34.14
N ALA A 462 -10.36 -9.62 33.80
CA ALA A 462 -9.56 -10.37 34.76
C ALA A 462 -8.17 -9.74 34.85
N TYR A 463 -7.83 -9.20 36.02
CA TYR A 463 -6.53 -8.58 36.25
C TYR A 463 -5.87 -9.13 37.53
N LEU A 464 -4.56 -9.02 37.59
CA LEU A 464 -3.75 -9.24 38.79
C LEU A 464 -2.75 -8.08 38.92
N ARG A 465 -2.55 -7.55 40.14
CA ARG A 465 -1.44 -6.63 40.40
C ARG A 465 -0.27 -7.44 40.96
N LEU A 466 0.83 -7.50 40.22
CA LEU A 466 2.06 -8.12 40.69
C LEU A 466 2.65 -7.30 41.84
N LYS A 467 3.12 -7.99 42.89
CA LYS A 467 3.56 -7.39 44.16
C LYS A 467 4.93 -6.71 44.00
N ASN A 468 5.88 -7.39 43.37
CA ASN A 468 7.25 -6.92 43.20
C ASN A 468 7.37 -6.03 41.95
N CYS A 469 6.80 -6.42 40.81
CA CYS A 469 6.82 -5.61 39.60
C CYS A 469 5.90 -4.38 39.66
N CYS A 470 4.93 -4.32 40.59
CA CYS A 470 3.96 -3.23 40.70
C CYS A 470 3.18 -2.94 39.40
N LYS A 471 2.93 -3.97 38.58
CA LYS A 471 2.22 -3.87 37.29
C LYS A 471 0.89 -4.62 37.33
N HIS A 472 -0.08 -4.12 36.56
CA HIS A 472 -1.29 -4.86 36.26
C HIS A 472 -1.04 -5.78 35.07
N VAL A 473 -1.41 -7.05 35.23
CA VAL A 473 -1.32 -8.07 34.20
C VAL A 473 -2.70 -8.69 33.99
N TYR A 474 -2.97 -9.09 32.77
CA TYR A 474 -4.27 -9.52 32.25
C TYR A 474 -4.13 -10.97 31.78
N MET A 475 -4.24 -11.87 32.75
CA MET A 475 -4.09 -13.31 32.53
C MET A 475 -5.45 -14.02 32.60
N ARG A 476 -5.44 -15.35 32.72
CA ARG A 476 -6.63 -16.22 32.74
C ARG A 476 -7.29 -16.32 31.37
N HIS A 477 -6.52 -16.31 30.28
CA HIS A 477 -7.03 -16.51 28.92
C HIS A 477 -7.79 -17.84 28.75
N ARG A 478 -7.51 -18.84 29.60
CA ARG A 478 -8.27 -20.10 29.69
C ARG A 478 -9.78 -19.91 29.88
N ARG A 479 -10.24 -18.77 30.41
CA ARG A 479 -11.67 -18.47 30.56
C ARG A 479 -12.40 -18.29 29.23
N PHE A 480 -11.69 -18.07 28.14
CA PHE A 480 -12.25 -17.95 26.79
C PHE A 480 -12.30 -19.31 26.06
N LEU A 481 -11.64 -20.34 26.59
CA LEU A 481 -11.76 -21.71 26.07
C LEU A 481 -13.14 -22.28 26.37
N HIS A 482 -13.59 -23.24 25.56
CA HIS A 482 -14.82 -24.00 25.81
C HIS A 482 -14.84 -24.60 27.23
N ILE A 483 -16.01 -24.65 27.88
CA ILE A 483 -16.16 -25.05 29.30
C ILE A 483 -15.60 -26.46 29.60
N LYS A 484 -15.68 -27.37 28.62
CA LYS A 484 -15.17 -28.75 28.73
C LYS A 484 -13.68 -28.90 28.40
N HIS A 485 -13.00 -27.85 27.96
CA HIS A 485 -11.62 -27.92 27.46
C HIS A 485 -10.63 -28.35 28.56
N SER A 486 -9.71 -29.28 28.24
CA SER A 486 -8.80 -29.90 29.21
C SER A 486 -7.91 -28.90 29.94
N TRP A 487 -7.46 -27.84 29.25
CA TRP A 487 -6.61 -26.80 29.83
C TRP A 487 -7.25 -26.05 30.98
N ARG A 488 -8.59 -25.93 31.04
CA ARG A 488 -9.30 -25.33 32.18
C ARG A 488 -9.12 -26.12 33.48
N LYS A 489 -8.83 -27.42 33.38
CA LYS A 489 -8.67 -28.34 34.52
C LYS A 489 -7.24 -28.41 35.05
N LYS A 490 -6.23 -27.92 34.30
CA LYS A 490 -4.81 -27.91 34.70
C LYS A 490 -4.61 -26.99 35.91
N LYS A 491 -4.69 -27.53 37.12
CA LYS A 491 -4.45 -26.79 38.37
C LYS A 491 -2.95 -26.61 38.60
N ASP A 492 -2.15 -27.63 38.32
CA ASP A 492 -0.74 -27.67 38.71
C ASP A 492 0.12 -26.64 37.96
N VAL A 493 -0.32 -26.24 36.76
CA VAL A 493 0.37 -25.22 35.94
C VAL A 493 -0.04 -23.79 36.33
N PHE A 494 -1.31 -23.58 36.71
CA PHE A 494 -1.91 -22.25 36.85
C PHE A 494 -2.37 -21.93 38.29
N GLY A 495 -2.05 -22.78 39.25
CA GLY A 495 -2.49 -22.75 40.65
C GLY A 495 -3.97 -23.10 40.90
N LYS A 496 -4.88 -22.83 39.95
CA LYS A 496 -6.32 -23.03 40.09
C LYS A 496 -7.01 -23.56 38.83
N LYS A 497 -8.13 -24.27 39.02
CA LYS A 497 -9.06 -24.65 37.94
C LYS A 497 -9.85 -23.42 37.47
N GLU A 498 -10.04 -23.28 36.17
CA GLU A 498 -10.82 -22.18 35.59
C GLU A 498 -12.29 -22.58 35.39
N LYS A 499 -13.19 -21.87 36.06
CA LYS A 499 -14.65 -22.10 36.02
C LYS A 499 -15.43 -20.94 35.41
N GLY A 500 -14.79 -19.78 35.22
CA GLY A 500 -15.44 -18.59 34.70
C GLY A 500 -15.74 -18.68 33.20
N GLU A 501 -16.76 -17.97 32.78
CA GLU A 501 -17.12 -17.78 31.37
C GLU A 501 -16.39 -16.57 30.77
N PRO A 502 -16.23 -16.50 29.44
CA PRO A 502 -15.72 -15.30 28.78
C PRO A 502 -16.63 -14.09 29.09
N PRO A 503 -16.08 -12.88 29.27
CA PRO A 503 -16.88 -11.66 29.34
C PRO A 503 -17.70 -11.49 28.06
N LYS A 504 -18.97 -11.08 28.22
CA LYS A 504 -19.78 -10.61 27.09
C LYS A 504 -19.46 -9.12 26.86
N PRO A 505 -19.17 -8.70 25.62
CA PRO A 505 -19.09 -7.29 25.27
C PRO A 505 -20.40 -6.56 25.61
N LEU A 506 -20.32 -5.27 25.94
CA LEU A 506 -21.50 -4.45 26.20
C LEU A 506 -22.09 -3.92 24.90
N SER A 507 -23.42 -4.01 24.79
CA SER A 507 -24.19 -3.30 23.77
C SER A 507 -24.07 -1.78 23.94
N GLY A 508 -24.36 -1.00 22.90
CA GLY A 508 -24.30 0.46 22.99
C GLY A 508 -25.30 1.04 23.98
N GLU A 509 -26.48 0.44 24.12
CA GLU A 509 -27.49 0.83 25.12
C GLU A 509 -26.99 0.56 26.56
N GLU A 510 -26.33 -0.58 26.80
CA GLU A 510 -25.72 -0.87 28.11
C GLU A 510 -24.57 0.11 28.44
N VAL A 511 -23.76 0.49 27.45
CA VAL A 511 -22.73 1.51 27.62
C VAL A 511 -23.35 2.85 27.96
N LEU A 512 -24.36 3.29 27.20
CA LEU A 512 -25.08 4.53 27.45
C LEU A 512 -25.67 4.55 28.85
N GLN A 513 -26.30 3.46 29.29
CA GLN A 513 -26.88 3.35 30.62
C GLN A 513 -25.83 3.40 31.73
N GLN A 514 -24.63 2.83 31.53
CA GLN A 514 -23.53 2.90 32.51
C GLN A 514 -22.88 4.28 32.61
N ALA A 515 -22.85 5.04 31.52
CA ALA A 515 -22.23 6.37 31.46
C ALA A 515 -23.23 7.53 31.58
N LYS A 516 -24.54 7.26 31.65
CA LYS A 516 -25.61 8.27 31.65
C LYS A 516 -25.46 9.32 32.75
N ASP A 517 -24.99 8.92 33.92
CA ASP A 517 -24.79 9.82 35.06
C ASP A 517 -23.59 10.76 34.88
N LEU A 518 -22.74 10.51 33.86
CA LEU A 518 -21.67 11.41 33.43
C LEU A 518 -22.13 12.46 32.41
N LYS A 519 -23.42 12.45 32.01
CA LYS A 519 -23.97 13.45 31.08
C LYS A 519 -23.90 14.84 31.72
N GLY A 520 -23.41 15.83 30.96
CA GLY A 520 -23.27 17.21 31.43
C GLY A 520 -22.08 17.45 32.37
N PHE A 521 -21.21 16.47 32.58
CA PHE A 521 -19.97 16.67 33.33
C PHE A 521 -19.11 17.74 32.66
N CYS A 522 -18.55 18.66 33.46
CA CYS A 522 -17.68 19.70 32.94
C CYS A 522 -16.32 19.13 32.53
N LEU A 523 -16.09 19.04 31.22
CA LEU A 523 -14.82 18.70 30.61
C LEU A 523 -13.95 19.97 30.59
N SER A 524 -13.03 20.08 31.54
CA SER A 524 -12.16 21.26 31.68
C SER A 524 -10.75 20.87 32.08
N LYS A 525 -9.76 21.61 31.54
CA LYS A 525 -8.36 21.55 31.98
C LYS A 525 -8.07 22.46 33.17
N ASP A 526 -9.01 23.33 33.55
CA ASP A 526 -8.90 24.15 34.76
C ASP A 526 -8.97 23.25 36.00
N PRO A 527 -7.91 23.16 36.83
CA PRO A 527 -7.90 22.29 38.00
C PRO A 527 -9.02 22.58 39.01
N THR A 528 -9.54 23.82 39.05
CA THR A 528 -10.59 24.23 39.98
C THR A 528 -11.99 23.88 39.50
N LYS A 529 -12.18 23.69 38.18
CA LYS A 529 -13.46 23.35 37.55
C LYS A 529 -13.52 21.90 37.08
N ARG A 530 -12.37 21.25 36.93
CA ARG A 530 -12.28 19.87 36.47
C ARG A 530 -12.89 18.92 37.50
N THR A 531 -13.90 18.17 37.06
CA THR A 531 -14.47 17.10 37.87
C THR A 531 -13.60 15.85 37.73
N LYS A 532 -13.02 15.35 38.82
CA LYS A 532 -12.24 14.10 38.82
C LYS A 532 -13.18 12.92 39.07
N VAL A 533 -13.27 12.00 38.12
CA VAL A 533 -14.03 10.76 38.30
C VAL A 533 -13.23 9.78 39.14
N CYS A 534 -13.82 9.30 40.24
CA CYS A 534 -13.24 8.26 41.08
C CYS A 534 -13.71 6.88 40.62
N HIS A 535 -12.87 6.16 39.87
CA HIS A 535 -13.18 4.80 39.42
C HIS A 535 -13.43 3.80 40.57
N LYS A 536 -12.83 4.04 41.75
CA LYS A 536 -13.04 3.18 42.92
C LYS A 536 -14.47 3.24 43.44
N THR A 537 -15.10 4.43 43.46
CA THR A 537 -16.47 4.60 43.96
C THR A 537 -17.50 4.19 42.92
N ARG A 538 -17.25 4.42 41.63
CA ARG A 538 -18.15 3.98 40.54
C ARG A 538 -18.11 2.47 40.29
N GLY A 539 -16.94 1.86 40.42
CA GLY A 539 -16.74 0.45 40.05
C GLY A 539 -16.61 0.21 38.54
N ASP A 540 -16.43 1.26 37.73
CA ASP A 540 -16.08 1.21 36.30
C ASP A 540 -14.94 2.17 35.94
N ASN A 541 -14.51 2.10 34.67
CA ASN A 541 -13.42 2.88 34.12
C ASN A 541 -13.90 4.03 33.21
N TRP A 542 -15.16 4.45 33.28
CA TRP A 542 -15.68 5.58 32.49
C TRP A 542 -15.18 6.92 33.04
N ASN A 543 -14.65 7.78 32.17
CA ASN A 543 -14.21 9.15 32.46
C ASN A 543 -15.27 10.19 32.07
N LYS A 544 -16.06 9.88 31.04
CA LYS A 544 -17.10 10.74 30.46
C LYS A 544 -18.13 9.90 29.70
N LEU A 545 -19.27 10.52 29.39
CA LEU A 545 -20.14 10.05 28.32
C LEU A 545 -19.62 10.64 27.00
N SER A 546 -19.24 9.78 26.05
CA SER A 546 -18.74 10.21 24.74
C SER A 546 -19.81 10.99 23.96
N ILE A 547 -19.42 12.12 23.35
CA ILE A 547 -20.31 12.95 22.52
C ILE A 547 -20.93 12.18 21.34
N PHE A 548 -20.31 11.09 20.87
CA PHE A 548 -20.88 10.29 19.78
C PHE A 548 -22.26 9.70 20.13
N PHE A 549 -22.60 9.54 21.42
CA PHE A 549 -23.95 9.14 21.83
C PHE A 549 -25.04 10.21 21.58
N GLU A 550 -24.67 11.41 21.11
CA GLU A 550 -25.63 12.38 20.59
C GLU A 550 -26.11 12.03 19.17
N LEU A 551 -25.39 11.18 18.44
CA LEU A 551 -25.83 10.63 17.16
C LEU A 551 -26.89 9.55 17.42
N PRO A 552 -28.11 9.66 16.85
CA PRO A 552 -29.25 8.79 17.22
C PRO A 552 -28.98 7.28 17.07
N TYR A 553 -28.19 6.92 16.06
CA TYR A 553 -27.87 5.53 15.70
C TYR A 553 -26.63 4.99 16.43
N TRP A 554 -25.81 5.81 17.09
CA TRP A 554 -24.52 5.37 17.64
C TRP A 554 -24.65 4.23 18.68
N LYS A 555 -25.74 4.26 19.44
CA LYS A 555 -26.05 3.23 20.45
C LYS A 555 -26.42 1.87 19.85
N THR A 556 -26.81 1.82 18.56
CA THR A 556 -27.14 0.57 17.87
C THR A 556 -25.91 -0.09 17.25
N LEU A 557 -24.82 0.66 17.02
CA LEU A 557 -23.61 0.14 16.38
C LEU A 557 -22.96 -0.98 17.21
N LEU A 558 -22.68 -2.12 16.56
CA LEU A 558 -21.97 -3.25 17.17
C LEU A 558 -20.50 -2.94 17.47
N LEU A 559 -19.83 -2.18 16.59
CA LEU A 559 -18.42 -1.80 16.71
C LEU A 559 -18.26 -0.28 16.62
N ARG A 560 -18.19 0.39 17.78
CA ARG A 560 -18.10 1.86 17.89
C ARG A 560 -16.68 2.41 17.81
N HIS A 561 -15.73 1.65 18.36
CA HIS A 561 -14.32 2.02 18.42
C HIS A 561 -13.48 0.78 18.14
N SER A 562 -12.59 0.87 17.15
CA SER A 562 -11.74 -0.24 16.72
C SER A 562 -10.44 -0.30 17.53
N LEU A 563 -9.95 -1.52 17.77
CA LEU A 563 -8.65 -1.78 18.34
C LEU A 563 -7.56 -1.63 17.27
N ASP A 564 -6.53 -0.88 17.62
CA ASP A 564 -5.41 -0.62 16.73
C ASP A 564 -4.43 -1.80 16.67
N VAL A 565 -4.62 -2.65 15.66
CA VAL A 565 -3.79 -3.84 15.44
C VAL A 565 -2.33 -3.49 15.20
N MET A 566 -2.03 -2.40 14.47
CA MET A 566 -0.64 -1.97 14.22
C MET A 566 0.11 -1.75 15.54
N HIS A 567 -0.48 -0.97 16.44
CA HIS A 567 0.15 -0.71 17.73
C HIS A 567 0.16 -1.95 18.63
N ILE A 568 -0.87 -2.79 18.59
CA ILE A 568 -0.91 -4.05 19.33
C ILE A 568 0.22 -4.98 18.87
N GLU A 569 0.38 -5.21 17.56
CA GLU A 569 1.46 -6.02 16.97
C GLU A 569 2.83 -5.48 17.35
N LYS A 570 3.04 -4.16 17.22
CA LYS A 570 4.30 -3.52 17.62
C LYS A 570 4.62 -3.78 19.09
N ASN A 571 3.64 -3.59 19.98
CA ASN A 571 3.85 -3.82 21.41
C ASN A 571 4.14 -5.30 21.71
N ILE A 572 3.40 -6.24 21.10
CA ILE A 572 3.62 -7.68 21.27
C ILE A 572 5.00 -8.09 20.77
N CYS A 573 5.41 -7.60 19.59
CA CYS A 573 6.74 -7.85 19.04
C CYS A 573 7.84 -7.31 19.96
N ASP A 574 7.71 -6.09 20.48
CA ASP A 574 8.63 -5.51 21.47
C ASP A 574 8.70 -6.35 22.77
N ILE A 575 7.56 -6.87 23.25
CA ILE A 575 7.48 -7.74 24.44
C ILE A 575 8.23 -9.06 24.19
N ILE A 576 7.96 -9.72 23.07
CA ILE A 576 8.57 -11.01 22.72
C ILE A 576 10.07 -10.82 22.52
N LEU A 577 10.49 -9.93 21.61
CA LEU A 577 11.91 -9.69 21.33
C LEU A 577 12.66 -9.21 22.58
N GLY A 578 12.08 -8.27 23.33
CA GLY A 578 12.67 -7.76 24.56
C GLY A 578 12.92 -8.86 25.59
N THR A 579 12.01 -9.82 25.71
CA THR A 579 12.09 -10.93 26.66
C THR A 579 13.06 -12.00 26.18
N ILE A 580 12.91 -12.53 24.96
CA ILE A 580 13.77 -13.63 24.47
C ILE A 580 15.23 -13.19 24.29
N MET A 581 15.48 -11.95 23.89
CA MET A 581 16.83 -11.39 23.76
C MET A 581 17.37 -10.84 25.09
N ASN A 582 16.57 -10.83 26.16
CA ASN A 582 16.87 -10.23 27.46
C ASN A 582 17.45 -8.81 27.34
N ILE A 583 16.75 -7.94 26.62
CA ILE A 583 17.20 -6.56 26.34
C ILE A 583 16.99 -5.71 27.60
N LYS A 584 18.07 -5.12 28.13
CA LYS A 584 18.00 -4.25 29.32
C LYS A 584 16.96 -3.14 29.14
N GLY A 585 16.04 -3.03 30.09
CA GLY A 585 14.96 -2.03 30.09
C GLY A 585 13.72 -2.42 29.27
N LYS A 586 13.81 -3.41 28.37
CA LYS A 586 12.67 -3.93 27.59
C LYS A 586 12.22 -5.34 28.03
N THR A 587 13.13 -6.15 28.54
CA THR A 587 12.84 -7.50 29.02
C THR A 587 11.75 -7.52 30.08
N LYS A 588 10.82 -8.46 29.97
CA LYS A 588 9.82 -8.75 30.99
C LYS A 588 10.33 -9.74 32.04
N ASP A 589 11.48 -10.37 31.79
CA ASP A 589 12.12 -11.33 32.69
C ASP A 589 13.13 -10.66 33.62
N THR A 590 12.63 -9.94 34.62
CA THR A 590 13.47 -9.23 35.62
C THR A 590 13.54 -10.00 36.95
N THR A 591 14.47 -9.63 37.83
CA THR A 591 14.52 -10.16 39.21
C THR A 591 13.18 -10.04 39.93
N ASN A 592 12.52 -8.87 39.83
CA ASN A 592 11.18 -8.68 40.39
C ASN A 592 10.14 -9.63 39.76
N SER A 593 10.25 -9.93 38.48
CA SER A 593 9.34 -10.88 37.83
C SER A 593 9.57 -12.31 38.34
N ARG A 594 10.80 -12.68 38.67
CA ARG A 594 11.13 -13.99 39.29
C ARG A 594 10.60 -14.10 40.71
N LEU A 595 10.69 -13.02 41.50
CA LEU A 595 10.08 -12.95 42.83
C LEU A 595 8.54 -13.00 42.76
N ASP A 596 7.94 -12.39 41.73
CA ASP A 596 6.50 -12.51 41.50
C ASP A 596 6.08 -13.94 41.13
N MET A 597 6.91 -14.69 40.38
CA MET A 597 6.65 -16.12 40.12
C MET A 597 6.69 -16.95 41.41
N GLU A 598 7.64 -16.65 42.30
CA GLU A 598 7.76 -17.29 43.62
C GLU A 598 6.54 -17.02 44.50
N GLU A 599 6.13 -15.76 44.63
CA GLU A 599 4.94 -15.36 45.39
C GLU A 599 3.65 -16.01 44.84
N LEU A 600 3.55 -16.19 43.52
CA LEU A 600 2.39 -16.83 42.88
C LEU A 600 2.44 -18.36 42.92
N GLY A 601 3.56 -18.95 43.36
CA GLY A 601 3.74 -20.41 43.41
C GLY A 601 3.77 -21.07 42.02
N ILE A 602 4.19 -20.35 40.98
CA ILE A 602 4.28 -20.84 39.60
C ILE A 602 5.74 -20.92 39.15
N MET A 603 6.06 -21.78 38.18
CA MET A 603 7.40 -21.89 37.59
C MET A 603 8.54 -22.06 38.61
N SER A 604 8.38 -22.98 39.58
CA SER A 604 9.33 -23.17 40.69
C SER A 604 10.80 -23.33 40.29
N LYS A 605 11.06 -23.93 39.12
CA LYS A 605 12.41 -24.07 38.55
C LYS A 605 13.10 -22.74 38.19
N LEU A 606 12.34 -21.65 38.12
CA LEU A 606 12.80 -20.30 37.72
C LEU A 606 12.93 -19.34 38.90
N HIS A 607 12.59 -19.77 40.13
CA HIS A 607 12.65 -18.95 41.33
C HIS A 607 14.10 -18.55 41.67
N PRO A 608 14.33 -17.35 42.26
CA PRO A 608 15.66 -16.96 42.69
C PRO A 608 16.22 -17.92 43.76
N ILE A 609 17.46 -18.36 43.60
CA ILE A 609 18.12 -19.28 44.54
C ILE A 609 19.12 -18.49 45.40
N LYS A 610 18.94 -18.50 46.72
CA LYS A 610 19.90 -17.90 47.65
C LYS A 610 21.07 -18.85 47.90
N LYS A 611 22.28 -18.43 47.53
CA LYS A 611 23.56 -19.10 47.87
C LYS A 611 24.40 -18.12 48.69
N GLY A 612 24.23 -18.15 50.01
CA GLY A 612 24.82 -17.15 50.92
C GLY A 612 24.26 -15.75 50.61
N ASP A 613 25.15 -14.76 50.45
CA ASP A 613 24.78 -13.38 50.11
C ASP A 613 24.44 -13.18 48.62
N LYS A 614 24.72 -14.17 47.75
CA LYS A 614 24.46 -14.07 46.31
C LYS A 614 23.11 -14.71 45.97
N THR A 615 22.29 -13.96 45.23
CA THR A 615 21.04 -14.47 44.63
C THR A 615 21.33 -14.88 43.19
N GLU A 616 21.21 -16.17 42.90
CA GLU A 616 21.36 -16.72 41.56
C GLU A 616 20.00 -16.78 40.87
N ILE A 617 19.92 -16.34 39.61
CA ILE A 617 18.70 -16.40 38.80
C ILE A 617 18.86 -17.51 37.75
N PRO A 618 18.06 -18.59 37.80
CA PRO A 618 18.13 -19.67 36.83
C PRO A 618 17.85 -19.19 35.41
N HIS A 619 18.61 -19.72 34.45
CA HIS A 619 18.40 -19.45 33.02
C HIS A 619 17.01 -19.95 32.59
N ALA A 620 16.24 -19.08 31.94
CA ALA A 620 14.89 -19.42 31.48
C ALA A 620 14.90 -20.13 30.13
N PRO A 621 13.96 -21.08 29.89
CA PRO A 621 13.84 -21.77 28.60
C PRO A 621 13.41 -20.85 27.45
N TYR A 622 12.80 -19.71 27.76
CA TYR A 622 12.36 -18.69 26.78
C TYR A 622 13.42 -17.61 26.50
N THR A 623 14.55 -17.62 27.22
CA THR A 623 15.62 -16.63 27.04
C THR A 623 16.74 -17.25 26.22
N LEU A 624 17.21 -16.53 25.20
CA LEU A 624 18.30 -16.99 24.35
C LEU A 624 19.65 -16.88 25.07
N THR A 625 20.50 -17.89 24.89
CA THR A 625 21.91 -17.84 25.29
C THR A 625 22.69 -16.85 24.41
N LYS A 626 23.91 -16.46 24.82
CA LYS A 626 24.72 -15.50 24.06
C LYS A 626 24.96 -15.95 22.61
N SER A 627 25.30 -17.23 22.39
CA SER A 627 25.51 -17.77 21.04
C SER A 627 24.24 -17.75 20.20
N GLN A 628 23.09 -18.07 20.80
CA GLN A 628 21.80 -18.03 20.11
C GLN A 628 21.38 -16.60 19.73
N LYS A 629 21.67 -15.60 20.58
CA LYS A 629 21.44 -14.18 20.25
C LYS A 629 22.29 -13.74 19.06
N GLU A 630 23.55 -14.17 19.00
CA GLU A 630 24.43 -13.89 17.86
C GLU A 630 23.90 -14.53 16.57
N ILE A 631 23.35 -15.76 16.63
CA ILE A 631 22.69 -16.40 15.48
C ILE A 631 21.48 -15.58 15.01
N LEU A 632 20.59 -15.18 15.93
CA LEU A 632 19.42 -14.37 15.59
C LEU A 632 19.82 -13.03 14.98
N CYS A 633 20.77 -12.32 15.58
CA CYS A 633 21.25 -11.05 15.03
C CYS A 633 21.92 -11.24 13.67
N ARG A 634 22.71 -12.30 13.47
CA ARG A 634 23.35 -12.58 12.17
C ARG A 634 22.30 -12.90 11.10
N PHE A 635 21.30 -13.72 11.43
CA PHE A 635 20.17 -14.00 10.56
C PHE A 635 19.48 -12.72 10.08
N LEU A 636 19.10 -11.82 11.00
CA LEU A 636 18.47 -10.55 10.64
C LEU A 636 19.41 -9.58 9.91
N LYS A 637 20.73 -9.69 10.14
CA LYS A 637 21.74 -8.86 9.46
C LYS A 637 21.92 -9.25 8.00
N ASP A 638 21.88 -10.55 7.73
CA ASP A 638 22.15 -11.14 6.42
C ASP A 638 20.87 -11.33 5.58
N LEU A 639 19.70 -11.22 6.20
CA LEU A 639 18.40 -11.34 5.54
C LEU A 639 18.26 -10.31 4.41
N LYS A 640 17.98 -10.81 3.20
CA LYS A 640 17.55 -10.02 2.06
C LYS A 640 16.12 -10.40 1.70
N VAL A 641 15.27 -9.40 1.52
CA VAL A 641 13.86 -9.56 1.15
C VAL A 641 13.59 -8.81 -0.17
N PRO A 642 12.46 -9.07 -0.86
CA PRO A 642 12.18 -8.39 -2.13
C PRO A 642 11.93 -6.88 -1.98
N ASP A 643 12.08 -6.17 -3.11
CA ASP A 643 11.69 -4.75 -3.22
C ASP A 643 10.18 -4.66 -3.05
N GLY A 644 9.74 -4.18 -1.90
CA GLY A 644 8.35 -4.43 -1.59
C GLY A 644 8.09 -4.57 -0.12
N PHE A 645 8.89 -5.45 0.45
CA PHE A 645 8.48 -6.32 1.54
C PHE A 645 8.69 -5.70 2.92
N SER A 646 9.86 -5.11 3.16
CA SER A 646 10.13 -4.42 4.43
C SER A 646 11.17 -3.31 4.29
N THR A 647 11.33 -2.53 5.37
CA THR A 647 12.46 -1.62 5.45
C THR A 647 13.75 -2.42 5.66
N ASN A 648 14.91 -1.75 5.58
CA ASN A 648 16.19 -2.42 5.76
C ASN A 648 16.44 -2.78 7.24
N ILE A 649 15.87 -3.90 7.70
CA ILE A 649 15.98 -4.44 9.07
C ILE A 649 17.45 -4.61 9.49
N SER A 650 18.36 -4.87 8.55
CA SER A 650 19.79 -5.01 8.85
C SER A 650 20.40 -3.74 9.47
N ARG A 651 19.81 -2.56 9.25
CA ARG A 651 20.23 -1.28 9.88
C ARG A 651 19.86 -1.23 11.37
N CYS A 652 18.85 -1.99 11.79
CA CYS A 652 18.37 -2.06 13.17
C CYS A 652 19.16 -3.07 14.03
N VAL A 653 20.13 -3.79 13.44
CA VAL A 653 20.83 -4.91 14.09
C VAL A 653 22.32 -4.65 14.23
N ASN A 654 22.80 -4.80 15.47
CA ASN A 654 24.21 -4.84 15.82
C ASN A 654 24.58 -6.25 16.30
N VAL A 655 25.34 -6.97 15.48
CA VAL A 655 25.75 -8.35 15.75
C VAL A 655 26.80 -8.42 16.86
N LYS A 656 27.76 -7.48 16.92
CA LYS A 656 28.82 -7.48 17.93
C LYS A 656 28.25 -7.36 19.35
N ASP A 657 27.27 -6.47 19.52
CA ASP A 657 26.62 -6.23 20.80
C ASP A 657 25.38 -7.11 21.03
N SER A 658 25.03 -7.98 20.07
CA SER A 658 23.81 -8.79 20.08
C SER A 658 22.56 -7.96 20.39
N LYS A 659 22.45 -6.79 19.76
CA LYS A 659 21.42 -5.78 20.06
C LYS A 659 20.58 -5.46 18.83
N ILE A 660 19.27 -5.32 19.07
CA ILE A 660 18.30 -4.85 18.08
C ILE A 660 17.69 -3.54 18.60
N SER A 661 17.65 -2.51 17.76
CA SER A 661 17.09 -1.20 18.11
C SER A 661 16.66 -0.42 16.87
N GLY A 662 15.66 0.44 17.00
CA GLY A 662 15.20 1.31 15.91
C GLY A 662 14.13 0.71 14.99
N LEU A 663 13.54 -0.43 15.37
CA LEU A 663 12.40 -1.03 14.66
C LEU A 663 11.19 -0.08 14.70
N LYS A 664 10.57 0.15 13.55
CA LYS A 664 9.29 0.85 13.38
C LYS A 664 8.13 -0.16 13.45
N SER A 665 6.89 0.34 13.49
CA SER A 665 5.67 -0.49 13.53
C SER A 665 5.62 -1.50 12.38
N HIS A 666 5.91 -1.06 11.15
CA HIS A 666 5.95 -1.93 9.98
C HIS A 666 7.04 -3.01 10.09
N ASP A 667 8.21 -2.68 10.64
CA ASP A 667 9.27 -3.68 10.84
C ASP A 667 8.82 -4.74 11.85
N CYS A 668 8.13 -4.33 12.91
CA CYS A 668 7.56 -5.26 13.90
C CYS A 668 6.47 -6.14 13.31
N HIS A 669 5.61 -5.60 12.44
CA HIS A 669 4.58 -6.34 11.72
C HIS A 669 5.20 -7.46 10.86
N VAL A 670 6.13 -7.11 9.96
CA VAL A 670 6.82 -8.09 9.11
C VAL A 670 7.65 -9.08 9.93
N LEU A 671 8.29 -8.61 11.01
CA LEU A 671 9.01 -9.50 11.93
C LEU A 671 8.05 -10.52 12.56
N LEU A 672 6.91 -10.09 13.09
CA LEU A 672 5.99 -10.96 13.79
C LEU A 672 5.33 -11.98 12.85
N GLN A 673 4.94 -11.57 11.66
CA GLN A 673 4.19 -12.43 10.73
C GLN A 673 5.10 -13.37 9.93
N SER A 674 6.22 -12.86 9.40
CA SER A 674 6.93 -13.56 8.32
C SER A 674 8.36 -13.96 8.69
N ILE A 675 9.08 -13.20 9.54
CA ILE A 675 10.53 -13.39 9.75
C ILE A 675 10.88 -14.08 11.08
N LEU A 676 10.26 -13.64 12.19
CA LEU A 676 10.58 -14.14 13.53
C LEU A 676 10.35 -15.66 13.66
N PRO A 677 9.23 -16.23 13.16
CA PRO A 677 9.01 -17.68 13.18
C PRO A 677 10.16 -18.49 12.56
N LEU A 678 10.73 -17.98 11.46
CA LEU A 678 11.78 -18.65 10.68
C LEU A 678 13.05 -18.87 11.50
N VAL A 679 13.36 -17.93 12.39
CA VAL A 679 14.59 -17.96 13.21
C VAL A 679 14.36 -18.58 14.59
N ILE A 680 13.21 -18.36 15.23
CA ILE A 680 13.01 -18.89 16.59
C ILE A 680 12.83 -20.41 16.64
N ARG A 681 12.33 -21.02 15.56
CA ARG A 681 12.12 -22.48 15.44
C ARG A 681 13.38 -23.32 15.69
N GLY A 682 14.56 -22.79 15.38
CA GLY A 682 15.84 -23.47 15.63
C GLY A 682 16.56 -23.05 16.91
N LEU A 683 15.99 -22.12 17.69
CA LEU A 683 16.69 -21.51 18.83
C LEU A 683 16.00 -21.77 20.18
N LEU A 684 14.67 -21.76 20.23
CA LEU A 684 13.90 -21.93 21.46
C LEU A 684 13.41 -23.37 21.65
N VAL A 685 13.16 -23.76 22.91
CA VAL A 685 12.62 -25.09 23.23
C VAL A 685 11.19 -25.24 22.71
N LYS A 686 10.79 -26.49 22.39
CA LYS A 686 9.48 -26.83 21.79
C LYS A 686 8.29 -26.16 22.49
N ASP A 687 8.24 -26.24 23.82
CA ASP A 687 7.11 -25.75 24.61
C ASP A 687 6.95 -24.21 24.60
N VAL A 688 8.01 -23.47 24.26
CA VAL A 688 7.99 -22.00 24.12
C VAL A 688 7.79 -21.60 22.65
N VAL A 689 8.46 -22.29 21.72
CA VAL A 689 8.46 -21.89 20.32
C VAL A 689 7.15 -22.19 19.61
N GLU A 690 6.48 -23.31 19.93
CA GLU A 690 5.17 -23.64 19.36
C GLU A 690 4.14 -22.54 19.58
N PRO A 691 3.85 -22.09 20.82
CA PRO A 691 2.86 -21.05 21.03
C PRO A 691 3.30 -19.66 20.51
N LEU A 692 4.61 -19.40 20.36
CA LEU A 692 5.06 -18.17 19.70
C LEU A 692 4.78 -18.21 18.19
N ILE A 693 5.05 -19.34 17.53
CA ILE A 693 4.74 -19.51 16.10
C ILE A 693 3.23 -19.49 15.86
N GLU A 694 2.43 -20.13 16.72
CA GLU A 694 0.96 -20.06 16.66
C GLU A 694 0.46 -18.60 16.79
N LEU A 695 1.09 -17.79 17.64
CA LEU A 695 0.76 -16.36 17.78
C LEU A 695 1.15 -15.57 16.53
N CYS A 696 2.29 -15.88 15.91
CA CYS A 696 2.71 -15.28 14.65
C CYS A 696 1.72 -15.62 13.51
N GLN A 697 1.36 -16.90 13.36
CA GLN A 697 0.37 -17.37 12.38
C GLN A 697 -1.00 -16.74 12.59
N PHE A 698 -1.41 -16.55 13.84
CA PHE A 698 -2.64 -15.81 14.18
C PHE A 698 -2.65 -14.43 13.53
N PHE A 699 -1.55 -13.66 13.63
CA PHE A 699 -1.48 -12.33 13.03
C PHE A 699 -1.38 -12.37 11.50
N SER A 700 -0.65 -13.33 10.91
CA SER A 700 -0.61 -13.51 9.45
C SER A 700 -1.99 -13.75 8.85
N VAL A 701 -2.83 -14.57 9.49
CA VAL A 701 -4.21 -14.81 9.03
C VAL A 701 -5.10 -13.60 9.30
N LEU A 702 -4.98 -12.99 10.48
CA LEU A 702 -5.81 -11.85 10.88
C LEU A 702 -5.62 -10.64 9.97
N CYS A 703 -4.38 -10.34 9.57
CA CYS A 703 -4.01 -9.15 8.81
C CYS A 703 -4.07 -9.36 7.29
N ALA A 704 -4.53 -10.50 6.79
CA ALA A 704 -4.64 -10.69 5.35
C ALA A 704 -5.64 -9.70 4.72
N LYS A 705 -5.33 -9.22 3.50
CA LYS A 705 -6.19 -8.32 2.71
C LYS A 705 -7.58 -8.92 2.44
N SER A 706 -7.61 -10.23 2.20
CA SER A 706 -8.80 -11.04 2.01
C SER A 706 -8.82 -12.14 3.07
N VAL A 707 -9.91 -12.22 3.86
CA VAL A 707 -10.01 -13.16 4.98
C VAL A 707 -11.23 -14.05 4.86
N LYS A 708 -11.03 -15.36 4.81
CA LYS A 708 -12.11 -16.35 4.82
C LYS A 708 -12.71 -16.47 6.22
N PHE A 709 -14.03 -16.45 6.33
CA PHE A 709 -14.76 -16.56 7.60
C PHE A 709 -14.40 -17.83 8.38
N LYS A 710 -14.18 -18.95 7.67
CA LYS A 710 -13.75 -20.22 8.27
C LYS A 710 -12.42 -20.08 9.02
N HIS A 711 -11.43 -19.40 8.42
CA HIS A 711 -10.13 -19.19 9.06
C HIS A 711 -10.27 -18.27 10.29
N LEU A 712 -11.17 -17.28 10.26
CA LEU A 712 -11.46 -16.43 11.42
C LEU A 712 -12.01 -17.22 12.62
N GLU A 713 -12.93 -18.14 12.38
CA GLU A 713 -13.47 -19.01 13.44
C GLU A 713 -12.39 -19.95 14.02
N GLU A 714 -11.49 -20.45 13.18
CA GLU A 714 -10.35 -21.27 13.60
C GLU A 714 -9.39 -20.47 14.50
N ILE A 715 -8.94 -19.29 14.06
CA ILE A 715 -8.00 -18.47 14.85
C ILE A 715 -8.66 -17.91 16.12
N LYS A 716 -9.96 -17.63 16.10
CA LYS A 716 -10.75 -17.22 17.27
C LYS A 716 -10.80 -18.32 18.32
N ALA A 717 -10.97 -19.58 17.91
CA ALA A 717 -10.94 -20.72 18.81
C ALA A 717 -9.52 -21.02 19.33
N GLN A 718 -8.49 -20.80 18.49
CA GLN A 718 -7.09 -21.09 18.80
C GLN A 718 -6.43 -20.05 19.72
N ILE A 719 -6.67 -18.75 19.53
CA ILE A 719 -5.92 -17.70 20.24
C ILE A 719 -5.99 -17.81 21.77
N PRO A 720 -7.12 -18.16 22.42
CA PRO A 720 -7.14 -18.35 23.87
C PRO A 720 -6.27 -19.52 24.33
N LEU A 721 -6.14 -20.56 23.51
CA LEU A 721 -5.28 -21.71 23.79
C LEU A 721 -3.81 -21.31 23.66
N THR A 722 -3.46 -20.61 22.59
CA THR A 722 -2.10 -20.09 22.36
C THR A 722 -1.64 -19.18 23.49
N LEU A 723 -2.45 -18.20 23.91
CA LEU A 723 -2.12 -17.36 25.06
C LEU A 723 -2.08 -18.15 26.38
N SER A 724 -2.90 -19.18 26.55
CA SER A 724 -2.83 -20.07 27.72
C SER A 724 -1.55 -20.91 27.75
N LYS A 725 -1.04 -21.35 26.60
CA LYS A 725 0.27 -22.00 26.48
C LYS A 725 1.38 -21.01 26.84
N LEU A 726 1.32 -19.78 26.34
CA LEU A 726 2.28 -18.73 26.73
C LEU A 726 2.23 -18.46 28.25
N GLU A 727 1.05 -18.36 28.87
CA GLU A 727 0.91 -18.16 30.33
C GLU A 727 1.60 -19.25 31.15
N ALA A 728 1.69 -20.47 30.62
CA ALA A 728 2.34 -21.59 31.29
C ALA A 728 3.87 -21.50 31.32
N TRP A 729 4.48 -20.70 30.43
CA TRP A 729 5.93 -20.67 30.22
C TRP A 729 6.56 -19.29 30.32
N MET A 730 5.86 -18.23 29.91
CA MET A 730 6.37 -16.85 29.88
C MET A 730 6.13 -16.10 31.20
N PRO A 731 6.98 -15.14 31.57
CA PRO A 731 6.78 -14.32 32.77
C PRO A 731 5.39 -13.66 32.83
N PRO A 732 4.71 -13.63 34.00
CA PRO A 732 3.42 -12.96 34.17
C PRO A 732 3.40 -11.51 33.69
N SER A 733 4.54 -10.82 33.81
CA SER A 733 4.77 -9.44 33.36
C SER A 733 4.67 -9.23 31.84
N CYS A 734 4.67 -10.31 31.04
CA CYS A 734 4.44 -10.27 29.59
C CYS A 734 2.97 -10.01 29.23
N PHE A 735 2.04 -10.42 30.10
CA PHE A 735 0.60 -10.34 29.86
C PHE A 735 0.06 -8.97 30.24
N ASP A 736 0.56 -7.92 29.58
CA ASP A 736 -0.05 -6.60 29.67
C ASP A 736 -1.32 -6.51 28.81
N VAL A 737 -1.95 -5.34 28.82
CA VAL A 737 -3.24 -5.16 28.14
C VAL A 737 -3.11 -5.41 26.64
N MET A 738 -1.98 -5.10 26.00
CA MET A 738 -1.82 -5.24 24.55
C MET A 738 -1.83 -6.71 24.14
N LEU A 739 -1.13 -7.58 24.88
CA LEU A 739 -1.16 -9.02 24.63
C LEU A 739 -2.55 -9.62 24.93
N HIS A 740 -3.27 -9.07 25.91
CA HIS A 740 -4.63 -9.52 26.22
C HIS A 740 -5.63 -9.17 25.12
N LEU A 741 -5.50 -8.01 24.47
CA LEU A 741 -6.40 -7.59 23.39
C LEU A 741 -6.43 -8.56 22.22
N SER A 742 -5.38 -9.36 22.00
CA SER A 742 -5.34 -10.41 20.96
C SER A 742 -6.53 -11.36 21.00
N VAL A 743 -7.11 -11.66 22.17
CA VAL A 743 -8.30 -12.54 22.26
C VAL A 743 -9.57 -11.93 21.67
N HIS A 744 -9.56 -10.64 21.38
CA HIS A 744 -10.72 -9.92 20.86
C HIS A 744 -10.59 -9.58 19.37
N LEU A 745 -9.40 -9.69 18.78
CA LEU A 745 -9.14 -9.20 17.42
C LEU A 745 -9.88 -10.00 16.34
N ALA A 746 -9.99 -11.33 16.49
CA ALA A 746 -10.73 -12.15 15.54
C ALA A 746 -12.24 -11.80 15.52
N ASP A 747 -12.84 -11.59 16.70
CA ASP A 747 -14.22 -11.08 16.80
C ASP A 747 -14.35 -9.70 16.16
N GLU A 748 -13.35 -8.84 16.31
CA GLU A 748 -13.38 -7.50 15.72
C GLU A 748 -13.24 -7.51 14.19
N VAL A 749 -12.50 -8.45 13.59
CA VAL A 749 -12.47 -8.64 12.13
C VAL A 749 -13.80 -9.17 11.61
N ILE A 750 -14.43 -10.11 12.31
CA ILE A 750 -15.79 -10.59 11.98
C ILE A 750 -16.79 -9.42 11.99
N LEU A 751 -16.65 -8.49 12.93
CA LEU A 751 -17.53 -7.32 13.02
C LEU A 751 -17.20 -6.25 11.97
N GLY A 752 -15.94 -5.80 11.91
CA GLY A 752 -15.54 -4.60 11.17
C GLY A 752 -14.95 -4.87 9.77
N GLY A 753 -14.85 -6.12 9.34
CA GLY A 753 -14.15 -6.49 8.11
C GLY A 753 -12.61 -6.47 8.24
N PRO A 754 -11.88 -6.57 7.12
CA PRO A 754 -10.42 -6.70 7.10
C PRO A 754 -9.71 -5.57 7.85
N VAL A 755 -8.55 -5.90 8.43
CA VAL A 755 -7.85 -4.99 9.35
C VAL A 755 -7.30 -3.75 8.61
N GLN A 756 -6.92 -3.86 7.34
CA GLN A 756 -6.32 -2.78 6.53
C GLN A 756 -7.11 -1.45 6.54
N PHE A 757 -8.45 -1.51 6.63
CA PHE A 757 -9.33 -0.33 6.69
C PHE A 757 -9.38 0.35 8.07
N ARG A 758 -8.73 -0.27 9.05
CA ARG A 758 -8.72 0.12 10.47
C ARG A 758 -7.29 0.22 11.01
N TRP A 759 -6.32 0.32 10.11
CA TRP A 759 -4.92 0.55 10.44
C TRP A 759 -4.67 2.01 10.79
N MET A 760 -3.77 2.23 11.75
CA MET A 760 -3.23 3.56 12.03
C MET A 760 -2.07 3.94 11.10
N TYR A 761 -1.54 3.05 10.25
CA TYR A 761 -0.48 3.40 9.30
C TYR A 761 -0.88 4.55 8.36
N PRO A 762 -2.04 4.52 7.68
CA PRO A 762 -2.44 5.63 6.82
C PRO A 762 -2.66 6.92 7.63
N GLY A 763 -3.23 6.80 8.83
CA GLY A 763 -3.39 7.92 9.78
C GLY A 763 -2.04 8.57 10.14
N GLU A 764 -1.07 7.80 10.62
CA GLU A 764 0.27 8.31 10.98
C GLU A 764 1.03 8.90 9.77
N ARG A 765 0.90 8.29 8.58
CA ARG A 765 1.43 8.84 7.32
C ARG A 765 0.78 10.20 7.02
N TYR A 766 -0.53 10.33 7.19
CA TYR A 766 -1.25 11.60 7.05
C TYR A 766 -0.76 12.64 8.06
N LEU A 767 -0.56 12.28 9.32
CA LEU A 767 0.02 13.18 10.34
C LEU A 767 1.42 13.65 9.95
N HIS A 768 2.25 12.78 9.36
CA HIS A 768 3.56 13.17 8.83
C HIS A 768 3.43 14.22 7.73
N ASN A 769 2.48 14.06 6.81
CA ASN A 769 2.24 15.04 5.74
C ASN A 769 1.76 16.39 6.29
N LEU A 770 0.87 16.39 7.29
CA LEU A 770 0.46 17.63 7.97
C LEU A 770 1.66 18.38 8.58
N LYS A 771 2.66 17.67 9.11
CA LYS A 771 3.90 18.31 9.62
C LYS A 771 4.65 19.05 8.51
N LEU A 772 4.65 18.53 7.27
CA LEU A 772 5.32 19.16 6.13
C LEU A 772 4.66 20.47 5.70
N TYR A 773 3.39 20.71 6.07
CA TYR A 773 2.68 21.97 5.82
C TYR A 773 3.08 23.10 6.78
N VAL A 774 3.89 22.83 7.81
CA VAL A 774 4.36 23.85 8.76
C VAL A 774 5.48 24.69 8.14
N ARG A 775 5.10 25.84 7.56
CA ARG A 775 5.99 26.88 7.01
C ARG A 775 6.25 28.01 8.00
N ASN A 776 5.25 28.35 8.83
CA ASN A 776 5.39 29.36 9.88
C ASN A 776 5.28 28.73 11.28
N LYS A 777 6.44 28.60 11.95
CA LYS A 777 6.54 28.00 13.30
C LYS A 777 5.86 28.83 14.41
N ALA A 778 5.53 30.10 14.16
CA ALA A 778 4.77 30.94 15.10
C ALA A 778 3.25 30.75 14.99
N ARG A 779 2.77 30.11 13.91
CA ARG A 779 1.34 29.93 13.59
C ARG A 779 1.09 28.53 13.03
N LEU A 780 1.37 27.51 13.85
CA LEU A 780 1.39 26.09 13.45
C LEU A 780 0.08 25.63 12.82
N GLU A 781 -1.03 25.68 13.55
CA GLU A 781 -2.34 25.21 13.09
C GLU A 781 -2.80 25.97 11.84
N GLY A 782 -2.46 27.26 11.77
CA GLY A 782 -2.73 28.08 10.59
C GLY A 782 -1.95 27.62 9.37
N SER A 783 -0.65 27.41 9.53
CA SER A 783 0.19 26.93 8.45
C SER A 783 -0.29 25.57 7.92
N ILE A 784 -0.71 24.67 8.81
CA ILE A 784 -1.23 23.35 8.43
C ILE A 784 -2.53 23.49 7.67
N ALA A 785 -3.50 24.26 8.19
CA ALA A 785 -4.78 24.45 7.52
C ALA A 785 -4.65 25.08 6.13
N GLU A 786 -3.80 26.10 5.98
CA GLU A 786 -3.58 26.72 4.68
C GLU A 786 -2.85 25.78 3.70
N GLY A 787 -1.93 24.94 4.18
CA GLY A 787 -1.27 23.93 3.35
C GLY A 787 -2.23 22.82 2.91
N TYR A 788 -3.08 22.35 3.83
CA TYR A 788 -4.10 21.35 3.54
C TYR A 788 -5.12 21.83 2.51
N LEU A 789 -5.63 23.07 2.62
CA LEU A 789 -6.59 23.59 1.61
C LEU A 789 -6.01 23.59 0.19
N VAL A 790 -4.74 23.95 0.05
CA VAL A 790 -4.06 23.89 -1.26
C VAL A 790 -3.97 22.44 -1.73
N ASP A 791 -3.56 21.52 -0.86
CA ASP A 791 -3.44 20.10 -1.19
C ASP A 791 -4.79 19.45 -1.58
N GLU A 792 -5.85 19.77 -0.85
CA GLU A 792 -7.22 19.31 -1.08
C GLU A 792 -7.75 19.81 -2.43
N CYS A 793 -7.55 21.10 -2.73
CA CYS A 793 -7.93 21.64 -4.04
C CYS A 793 -7.16 20.98 -5.17
N MET A 794 -5.85 20.82 -4.99
CA MET A 794 -5.02 20.16 -6.00
C MET A 794 -5.47 18.74 -6.26
N THR A 795 -5.85 18.02 -5.20
CA THR A 795 -6.39 16.67 -5.29
C THR A 795 -7.75 16.66 -6.00
N LEU A 796 -8.64 17.61 -5.69
CA LEU A 796 -9.92 17.74 -6.37
C LEU A 796 -9.75 18.00 -7.87
N CYS A 797 -8.96 19.01 -8.25
CA CYS A 797 -8.74 19.37 -9.65
C CYS A 797 -8.08 18.23 -10.42
N SER A 798 -7.17 17.47 -9.80
CA SER A 798 -6.51 16.34 -10.47
C SER A 798 -7.43 15.17 -10.85
N ARG A 799 -8.68 15.13 -10.37
CA ARG A 799 -9.67 14.14 -10.82
C ARG A 799 -10.25 14.44 -12.20
N TYR A 800 -9.98 15.63 -12.73
CA TYR A 800 -10.47 16.13 -14.01
C TYR A 800 -9.31 16.45 -14.97
N LEU A 801 -8.10 15.94 -14.69
CA LEU A 801 -6.88 16.22 -15.44
C LEU A 801 -6.22 14.90 -15.81
N ASP A 802 -6.43 14.46 -17.05
CA ASP A 802 -5.96 13.15 -17.52
C ASP A 802 -4.70 13.26 -18.39
N GLU A 803 -4.48 14.40 -19.07
CA GLU A 803 -3.31 14.65 -19.93
C GLU A 803 -1.96 14.82 -19.18
N ILE A 804 -1.99 14.89 -17.84
CA ILE A 804 -0.81 15.17 -17.01
C ILE A 804 -0.66 14.12 -15.91
N GLU A 805 0.58 13.82 -15.51
CA GLU A 805 0.82 12.95 -14.35
C GLU A 805 0.28 13.63 -13.07
N THR A 806 -0.79 13.07 -12.53
CA THR A 806 -1.45 13.44 -11.28
C THR A 806 -1.22 12.40 -10.18
N ARG A 807 -1.74 12.66 -8.97
CA ARG A 807 -1.73 11.67 -7.89
C ARG A 807 -2.59 10.44 -8.17
N PHE A 808 -3.51 10.51 -9.13
CA PHE A 808 -4.48 9.45 -9.42
C PHE A 808 -4.06 8.58 -10.61
N ASN A 809 -3.45 9.16 -11.65
CA ASN A 809 -2.98 8.43 -12.84
C ASN A 809 -1.47 8.10 -12.82
N ARG A 810 -0.73 8.53 -11.79
CA ARG A 810 0.68 8.15 -11.62
C ARG A 810 0.80 6.63 -11.46
N LEU A 811 1.48 6.02 -12.42
CA LEU A 811 1.77 4.59 -12.42
C LEU A 811 2.46 4.14 -11.14
N GLU A 812 2.09 2.95 -10.68
CA GLU A 812 2.67 2.38 -9.47
C GLU A 812 4.16 2.03 -9.64
N ARG A 813 4.86 1.85 -8.52
CA ARG A 813 6.32 1.57 -8.52
C ARG A 813 6.68 0.31 -9.32
N ASN A 814 5.81 -0.70 -9.28
CA ASN A 814 5.96 -1.95 -10.01
C ASN A 814 4.79 -2.14 -11.00
N ASP A 815 4.42 -1.06 -11.68
CA ASP A 815 3.52 -1.11 -12.83
C ASP A 815 4.10 -2.01 -13.95
N ASP A 816 3.31 -2.99 -14.37
CA ASP A 816 3.57 -3.92 -15.46
C ASP A 816 3.15 -3.38 -16.85
N GLY A 817 2.44 -2.25 -16.88
CA GLY A 817 1.90 -1.64 -18.09
C GLY A 817 0.60 -2.31 -18.55
N ASP A 818 -0.04 -1.71 -19.55
CA ASP A 818 -1.32 -2.22 -20.05
C ASP A 818 -1.13 -3.51 -20.86
N LYS A 819 -2.16 -4.37 -20.82
CA LYS A 819 -2.25 -5.48 -21.76
C LYS A 819 -2.50 -4.91 -23.15
N ASP A 820 -1.81 -5.47 -24.14
CA ASP A 820 -2.02 -5.09 -25.53
C ASP A 820 -3.27 -5.80 -26.06
N ASP A 821 -4.43 -5.20 -25.82
CA ASP A 821 -5.74 -5.74 -26.24
C ASP A 821 -5.89 -5.79 -27.77
N SER A 822 -4.96 -5.18 -28.53
CA SER A 822 -4.90 -5.33 -29.99
C SER A 822 -4.43 -6.73 -30.43
N LYS A 823 -3.79 -7.50 -29.53
CA LYS A 823 -3.28 -8.85 -29.82
C LYS A 823 -4.39 -9.89 -29.78
N LYS A 824 -4.44 -10.73 -30.81
CA LYS A 824 -5.44 -11.80 -30.94
C LYS A 824 -5.06 -13.07 -30.20
N LEU A 825 -3.76 -13.30 -29.98
CA LEU A 825 -3.25 -14.45 -29.22
C LEU A 825 -2.88 -14.08 -27.79
N SER A 826 -3.43 -14.85 -26.84
CA SER A 826 -3.18 -14.72 -25.40
C SER A 826 -1.69 -14.67 -25.06
N ILE A 827 -0.86 -15.49 -25.72
CA ILE A 827 0.59 -15.59 -25.50
C ILE A 827 1.34 -14.26 -25.77
N PHE A 828 0.85 -13.43 -26.69
CA PHE A 828 1.44 -12.13 -27.05
C PHE A 828 0.87 -10.94 -26.27
N SER A 829 -0.27 -11.10 -25.59
CA SER A 829 -1.00 -10.04 -24.89
C SER A 829 -0.52 -9.74 -23.46
N HIS A 830 0.49 -10.47 -22.96
CA HIS A 830 0.92 -10.39 -21.55
C HIS A 830 1.60 -9.05 -21.22
N ALA A 831 1.04 -8.34 -20.24
CA ALA A 831 1.63 -7.14 -19.65
C ALA A 831 2.99 -7.43 -19.01
N GLY A 832 3.92 -6.49 -19.17
CA GLY A 832 5.18 -6.51 -18.45
C GLY A 832 6.23 -5.55 -19.01
N ARG A 833 7.13 -5.11 -18.13
CA ARG A 833 8.14 -4.08 -18.46
C ARG A 833 9.57 -4.55 -18.17
N PRO A 834 10.48 -4.56 -19.18
CA PRO A 834 11.87 -4.90 -18.96
C PRO A 834 12.63 -3.85 -18.15
N LEU A 835 13.59 -4.30 -17.35
CA LEU A 835 14.45 -3.45 -16.52
C LEU A 835 15.94 -3.53 -16.93
N GLY A 836 16.54 -2.35 -17.07
CA GLY A 836 17.95 -2.18 -17.44
C GLY A 836 18.17 -2.16 -18.95
N ALA A 837 19.43 -2.02 -19.36
CA ALA A 837 19.78 -1.94 -20.77
C ALA A 837 19.55 -3.28 -21.49
N ARG A 838 19.00 -3.20 -22.71
CA ARG A 838 18.86 -4.36 -23.61
C ARG A 838 20.23 -4.90 -23.99
N LYS A 839 20.42 -6.21 -23.87
CA LYS A 839 21.58 -6.93 -24.40
C LYS A 839 21.13 -7.93 -25.46
N ASN A 840 21.71 -7.88 -26.64
CA ASN A 840 21.44 -8.91 -27.66
C ASN A 840 22.29 -10.15 -27.34
N THR A 841 21.65 -11.32 -27.30
CA THR A 841 22.29 -12.62 -27.08
C THR A 841 21.72 -13.64 -28.08
N ASN A 842 22.42 -14.75 -28.25
CA ASN A 842 21.94 -15.87 -29.07
C ASN A 842 21.62 -17.03 -28.13
N LEU A 843 20.43 -17.62 -28.28
CA LEU A 843 20.17 -18.96 -27.78
C LEU A 843 20.76 -19.98 -28.75
N ASP A 844 21.18 -21.13 -28.24
CA ASP A 844 21.46 -22.25 -29.14
C ASP A 844 20.17 -22.78 -29.79
N VAL A 845 20.31 -23.62 -30.81
CA VAL A 845 19.16 -24.12 -31.59
C VAL A 845 18.19 -24.89 -30.70
N TYR A 846 18.73 -25.70 -29.79
CA TYR A 846 17.95 -26.55 -28.90
C TYR A 846 17.18 -25.71 -27.87
N GLU A 847 17.85 -24.79 -27.18
CA GLU A 847 17.22 -23.87 -26.21
C GLU A 847 16.11 -23.03 -26.84
N ARG A 848 16.31 -22.58 -28.09
CA ARG A 848 15.28 -21.83 -28.82
C ARG A 848 14.08 -22.69 -29.20
N GLU A 849 14.32 -23.92 -29.67
CA GLU A 849 13.24 -24.88 -29.95
C GLU A 849 12.45 -25.20 -28.69
N GLN A 850 13.12 -25.43 -27.55
CA GLN A 850 12.47 -25.66 -26.26
C GLN A 850 11.61 -24.47 -25.81
N ALA A 851 12.14 -23.25 -25.88
CA ALA A 851 11.36 -22.05 -25.55
C ALA A 851 10.15 -21.88 -26.48
N HIS A 852 10.30 -22.21 -27.77
CA HIS A 852 9.19 -22.17 -28.71
C HIS A 852 8.13 -23.24 -28.43
N ILE A 853 8.52 -24.48 -28.15
CA ILE A 853 7.61 -25.56 -27.76
C ILE A 853 6.85 -25.17 -26.50
N TYR A 854 7.54 -24.58 -25.50
CA TYR A 854 6.90 -24.08 -24.29
C TYR A 854 5.86 -23.00 -24.60
N ALA A 855 6.17 -22.06 -25.50
CA ALA A 855 5.21 -21.05 -25.95
C ALA A 855 3.95 -21.67 -26.58
N LEU A 856 4.13 -22.72 -27.42
CA LEU A 856 3.02 -23.42 -28.07
C LEU A 856 2.14 -24.16 -27.05
N LYS A 857 2.74 -24.91 -26.13
CA LYS A 857 2.03 -25.68 -25.08
C LYS A 857 1.28 -24.79 -24.08
N ASN A 858 1.69 -23.53 -23.93
CA ASN A 858 1.07 -22.57 -23.02
C ASN A 858 0.22 -21.51 -23.74
N CYS A 859 -0.08 -21.72 -25.03
CA CYS A 859 -1.00 -20.90 -25.80
C CYS A 859 -2.36 -21.60 -25.87
N SER A 860 -3.40 -21.04 -25.24
CA SER A 860 -4.73 -21.65 -25.19
C SER A 860 -5.33 -21.92 -26.58
N GLU A 861 -4.98 -21.10 -27.54
CA GLU A 861 -5.43 -21.15 -28.93
C GLU A 861 -4.76 -22.29 -29.72
N VAL A 862 -3.65 -22.84 -29.22
CA VAL A 862 -2.94 -23.99 -29.81
C VAL A 862 -3.44 -25.32 -29.25
N GLU A 863 -4.11 -25.33 -28.10
CA GLU A 863 -4.62 -26.53 -27.43
C GLU A 863 -5.46 -27.45 -28.35
N PRO A 864 -6.39 -26.96 -29.19
CA PRO A 864 -7.15 -27.82 -30.11
C PRO A 864 -6.25 -28.56 -31.12
N PHE A 865 -5.14 -27.94 -31.52
CA PHE A 865 -4.19 -28.52 -32.46
C PHE A 865 -3.28 -29.57 -31.79
N LEU A 866 -2.97 -29.38 -30.50
CA LEU A 866 -2.29 -30.41 -29.70
C LEU A 866 -3.16 -31.66 -29.58
N GLN A 867 -4.47 -31.49 -29.37
CA GLN A 867 -5.43 -32.60 -29.32
C GLN A 867 -5.59 -33.29 -30.68
N GLU A 868 -5.78 -32.52 -31.77
CA GLU A 868 -5.83 -33.06 -33.15
C GLU A 868 -4.57 -33.89 -33.46
N TYR A 869 -3.40 -33.39 -33.10
CA TYR A 869 -2.14 -34.10 -33.32
C TYR A 869 -1.99 -35.36 -32.47
N ALA A 870 -2.43 -35.32 -31.20
CA ALA A 870 -2.42 -36.47 -30.31
C ALA A 870 -3.32 -37.62 -30.83
N GLU A 871 -4.49 -37.30 -31.41
CA GLU A 871 -5.38 -38.27 -32.05
C GLU A 871 -4.74 -38.91 -33.30
N ILE A 872 -4.02 -38.12 -34.11
CA ILE A 872 -3.29 -38.62 -35.29
C ILE A 872 -2.23 -39.64 -34.84
N ILE A 873 -1.42 -39.29 -33.84
CA ILE A 873 -0.38 -40.20 -33.31
C ILE A 873 -1.00 -41.46 -32.71
N ALA A 874 -2.09 -41.33 -31.94
CA ALA A 874 -2.77 -42.47 -31.34
C ALA A 874 -3.30 -43.47 -32.38
N THR A 875 -3.66 -42.97 -33.58
CA THR A 875 -4.13 -43.79 -34.70
C THR A 875 -2.98 -44.47 -35.46
N GLU A 876 -1.80 -43.85 -35.51
CA GLU A 876 -0.61 -44.38 -36.21
C GLU A 876 0.16 -45.44 -35.41
N GLY A 877 -0.07 -45.55 -34.09
CA GLY A 877 0.46 -46.63 -33.25
C GLY A 877 1.98 -46.64 -33.06
N VAL A 878 2.63 -45.49 -33.22
CA VAL A 878 4.10 -45.35 -33.14
C VAL A 878 4.52 -44.92 -31.73
N ASP A 879 5.38 -45.72 -31.09
CA ASP A 879 5.99 -45.38 -29.80
C ASP A 879 7.21 -44.46 -30.05
N ILE A 880 7.01 -43.15 -29.84
CA ILE A 880 7.99 -42.09 -30.13
C ILE A 880 8.34 -41.41 -28.80
N SER A 881 9.62 -41.05 -28.60
CA SER A 881 10.02 -40.28 -27.40
C SER A 881 9.32 -38.91 -27.33
N PRO A 882 9.04 -38.38 -26.12
CA PRO A 882 8.37 -37.08 -25.95
C PRO A 882 9.06 -35.93 -26.70
N GLU A 883 10.39 -35.90 -26.71
CA GLU A 883 11.17 -34.88 -27.42
C GLU A 883 10.99 -34.96 -28.95
N GLU A 884 10.92 -36.18 -29.48
CA GLU A 884 10.70 -36.40 -30.91
C GLU A 884 9.25 -36.14 -31.31
N GLN A 885 8.30 -36.38 -30.39
CA GLN A 885 6.90 -36.00 -30.56
C GLN A 885 6.74 -34.47 -30.62
N ASP A 886 7.39 -33.73 -29.73
CA ASP A 886 7.35 -32.26 -29.73
C ASP A 886 7.96 -31.67 -31.02
N ALA A 887 9.10 -32.20 -31.48
CA ALA A 887 9.72 -31.75 -32.72
C ALA A 887 8.83 -32.02 -33.95
N LYS A 888 8.20 -33.19 -34.02
CA LYS A 888 7.25 -33.53 -35.09
C LYS A 888 5.97 -32.70 -35.01
N PHE A 889 5.50 -32.38 -33.81
CA PHE A 889 4.36 -31.48 -33.61
C PHE A 889 4.65 -30.09 -34.16
N VAL A 890 5.80 -29.47 -33.84
CA VAL A 890 6.16 -28.13 -34.35
C VAL A 890 6.14 -28.10 -35.88
N LEU A 891 6.70 -29.12 -36.53
CA LEU A 891 6.70 -29.23 -38.00
C LEU A 891 5.30 -29.45 -38.58
N TRP A 892 4.49 -30.29 -37.94
CA TRP A 892 3.11 -30.54 -38.34
C TRP A 892 2.25 -29.28 -38.17
N PHE A 893 2.33 -28.64 -37.01
CA PHE A 893 1.60 -27.42 -36.67
C PHE A 893 1.92 -26.31 -37.67
N ARG A 894 3.19 -26.11 -37.99
CA ARG A 894 3.61 -25.17 -39.03
C ARG A 894 2.92 -25.42 -40.36
N LYS A 895 2.99 -26.65 -40.89
CA LYS A 895 2.37 -27.00 -42.18
C LYS A 895 0.84 -26.86 -42.15
N ARG A 896 0.22 -27.24 -41.02
CA ARG A 896 -1.23 -27.15 -40.82
C ARG A 896 -1.69 -25.69 -40.86
N VAL A 897 -1.00 -24.80 -40.15
CA VAL A 897 -1.31 -23.38 -40.10
C VAL A 897 -1.00 -22.68 -41.43
N GLU A 898 0.11 -23.01 -42.09
CA GLU A 898 0.44 -22.49 -43.43
C GLU A 898 -0.68 -22.84 -44.45
N LYS A 899 -1.18 -24.09 -44.44
CA LYS A 899 -2.30 -24.50 -45.29
C LYS A 899 -3.60 -23.75 -44.96
N LEU A 900 -3.93 -23.60 -43.68
CA LEU A 900 -5.11 -22.85 -43.25
C LEU A 900 -5.03 -21.37 -43.67
N HIS A 901 -3.82 -20.79 -43.67
CA HIS A 901 -3.58 -19.43 -44.12
C HIS A 901 -3.74 -19.29 -45.64
N GLU A 902 -3.21 -20.21 -46.44
CA GLU A 902 -3.41 -20.24 -47.90
C GLU A 902 -4.89 -20.39 -48.28
N GLU A 903 -5.67 -21.11 -47.47
CA GLU A 903 -7.12 -21.31 -47.64
C GLU A 903 -7.97 -20.15 -47.08
N ASN A 904 -7.36 -19.04 -46.59
CA ASN A 904 -8.03 -17.93 -45.90
C ASN A 904 -8.88 -18.35 -44.68
N ASN A 905 -8.57 -19.48 -44.08
CA ASN A 905 -9.26 -20.07 -42.92
C ASN A 905 -8.38 -20.11 -41.65
N CYS A 906 -7.31 -19.32 -41.61
CA CYS A 906 -6.39 -19.30 -40.47
C CYS A 906 -7.04 -18.60 -39.26
N PRO A 907 -7.25 -19.32 -38.14
CA PRO A 907 -7.77 -18.68 -36.94
C PRO A 907 -6.73 -17.66 -36.43
N PHE A 908 -7.19 -16.49 -36.00
CA PHE A 908 -6.36 -15.37 -35.49
C PHE A 908 -5.39 -14.73 -36.51
N GLY A 909 -5.45 -15.13 -37.79
CA GLY A 909 -4.74 -14.49 -38.91
C GLY A 909 -3.22 -14.55 -38.79
N ASP A 910 -2.57 -13.43 -39.10
CA ASP A 910 -1.11 -13.30 -39.22
C ASP A 910 -0.34 -13.62 -37.93
N GLU A 911 -0.94 -13.40 -36.75
CA GLU A 911 -0.31 -13.73 -35.47
C GLU A 911 -0.12 -15.24 -35.29
N PHE A 912 -1.09 -16.03 -35.74
CA PHE A 912 -1.04 -17.49 -35.64
C PHE A 912 -0.02 -18.08 -36.61
N LEU A 913 0.03 -17.54 -37.84
CA LEU A 913 1.08 -17.87 -38.80
C LEU A 913 2.47 -17.49 -38.27
N SER A 914 2.61 -16.33 -37.64
CA SER A 914 3.84 -15.89 -37.00
C SER A 914 4.29 -16.83 -35.88
N LEU A 915 3.36 -17.27 -35.01
CA LEU A 915 3.64 -18.24 -33.96
C LEU A 915 4.09 -19.58 -34.55
N ALA A 916 3.39 -20.08 -35.57
CA ALA A 916 3.67 -21.38 -36.20
C ALA A 916 4.99 -21.44 -36.97
N ARG A 917 5.47 -20.31 -37.51
CA ARG A 917 6.77 -20.22 -38.18
C ARG A 917 7.95 -20.20 -37.21
N GLY A 918 7.69 -19.96 -35.93
CA GLY A 918 8.69 -19.96 -34.88
C GLY A 918 9.44 -18.62 -34.73
N PRO A 919 10.28 -18.53 -33.69
CA PRO A 919 10.94 -17.29 -33.29
C PRO A 919 12.18 -16.98 -34.14
N ILE A 920 12.56 -15.71 -34.17
CA ILE A 920 13.80 -15.26 -34.84
C ILE A 920 15.07 -15.75 -34.11
N GLN A 921 16.23 -15.69 -34.76
CA GLN A 921 17.48 -16.21 -34.17
C GLN A 921 18.00 -15.36 -33.01
N TYR A 922 17.75 -14.05 -33.02
CA TYR A 922 18.26 -13.12 -32.02
C TYR A 922 17.28 -12.94 -30.87
N VAL A 923 17.77 -13.12 -29.64
CA VAL A 923 16.98 -12.86 -28.44
C VAL A 923 17.48 -11.61 -27.73
N GLN A 924 16.57 -10.93 -27.04
CA GLN A 924 16.90 -9.78 -26.21
C GLN A 924 16.92 -10.21 -24.75
N ALA A 925 18.06 -10.04 -24.09
CA ALA A 925 18.22 -10.33 -22.67
C ALA A 925 18.16 -9.04 -21.83
N PHE A 926 17.53 -9.16 -20.65
CA PHE A 926 17.37 -8.07 -19.69
C PHE A 926 17.90 -8.47 -18.30
N SER A 927 18.21 -7.44 -17.49
CA SER A 927 18.73 -7.62 -16.13
C SER A 927 17.65 -7.76 -15.06
N GLY A 928 16.39 -7.55 -15.45
CA GLY A 928 15.21 -7.67 -14.61
C GLY A 928 13.95 -7.41 -15.44
N TYR A 929 12.80 -7.65 -14.84
CA TYR A 929 11.49 -7.53 -15.47
C TYR A 929 10.43 -7.22 -14.42
N ILE A 930 9.39 -6.50 -14.79
CA ILE A 930 8.21 -6.26 -13.95
C ILE A 930 7.03 -6.96 -14.61
N THR A 931 6.31 -7.77 -13.84
CA THR A 931 5.12 -8.53 -14.29
C THR A 931 4.31 -8.91 -13.05
N ASN A 932 2.99 -8.96 -13.17
CA ASN A 932 2.08 -9.33 -12.06
C ASN A 932 2.28 -8.44 -10.81
N GLY A 933 2.65 -7.17 -11.02
CA GLY A 933 3.03 -6.22 -9.97
C GLY A 933 4.32 -6.56 -9.17
N PHE A 934 5.05 -7.61 -9.54
CA PHE A 934 6.33 -7.97 -8.94
C PHE A 934 7.50 -7.42 -9.74
N ARG A 935 8.55 -7.02 -9.01
CA ARG A 935 9.85 -6.68 -9.60
C ARG A 935 10.78 -7.88 -9.52
N PHE A 936 11.18 -8.42 -10.65
CA PHE A 936 12.17 -9.48 -10.74
C PHE A 936 13.54 -8.96 -11.19
N HIS A 937 14.59 -9.58 -10.66
CA HIS A 937 15.97 -9.33 -11.06
C HIS A 937 16.70 -10.64 -11.26
N THR A 938 17.66 -10.65 -12.19
CA THR A 938 18.55 -11.81 -12.33
C THR A 938 19.41 -11.97 -11.08
N SER A 939 19.73 -13.20 -10.71
CA SER A 939 20.57 -13.54 -9.56
C SER A 939 21.93 -12.80 -9.57
N LYS A 940 22.48 -12.59 -10.77
CA LYS A 940 23.70 -11.80 -11.00
C LYS A 940 23.55 -10.35 -10.55
N ARG A 941 22.41 -9.71 -10.85
CA ARG A 941 22.11 -8.34 -10.44
C ARG A 941 21.86 -8.27 -8.93
N ASP A 942 21.06 -9.21 -8.42
CA ASP A 942 20.66 -9.27 -7.02
C ASP A 942 21.80 -9.51 -6.03
N LYS A 943 22.85 -10.23 -6.45
CA LYS A 943 24.01 -10.51 -5.60
C LYS A 943 24.58 -9.25 -4.93
N ASN A 944 24.60 -8.13 -5.65
CA ASN A 944 25.14 -6.86 -5.21
C ASN A 944 24.12 -5.94 -4.52
N LEU A 945 22.84 -6.31 -4.50
CA LEU A 945 21.77 -5.52 -3.90
C LEU A 945 21.50 -5.94 -2.46
N ARG A 946 20.80 -5.07 -1.72
CA ARG A 946 20.28 -5.37 -0.37
C ARG A 946 18.96 -6.13 -0.40
N THR A 947 18.28 -6.13 -1.54
CA THR A 947 17.05 -6.88 -1.81
C THR A 947 17.34 -8.22 -2.47
N GLN A 948 16.38 -9.14 -2.42
CA GLN A 948 16.39 -10.39 -3.17
C GLN A 948 15.08 -10.50 -3.96
N ASN A 949 15.16 -10.37 -5.27
CA ASN A 949 14.07 -10.35 -6.24
C ASN A 949 14.20 -11.46 -7.31
N SER A 950 15.19 -12.34 -7.17
CA SER A 950 15.48 -13.42 -8.12
C SER A 950 14.81 -14.74 -7.77
N GLY A 951 14.18 -14.85 -6.59
CA GLY A 951 13.50 -16.08 -6.22
C GLY A 951 12.16 -16.21 -6.94
N VAL A 952 11.92 -17.38 -7.52
CA VAL A 952 10.73 -17.69 -8.31
C VAL A 952 10.05 -18.94 -7.79
N VAL A 953 8.73 -18.98 -7.89
CA VAL A 953 7.92 -20.19 -7.73
C VAL A 953 6.89 -20.28 -8.84
N VAL A 954 6.67 -21.49 -9.35
CA VAL A 954 5.62 -21.80 -10.31
C VAL A 954 4.88 -23.05 -9.86
N LEU A 955 3.57 -23.10 -10.11
CA LEU A 955 2.78 -24.32 -9.96
C LEU A 955 3.00 -25.20 -11.20
N GLY A 956 3.48 -26.42 -11.00
CA GLY A 956 3.65 -27.42 -12.06
C GLY A 956 2.79 -28.65 -11.85
N ASP A 957 2.44 -29.32 -12.93
CA ASP A 957 1.78 -30.64 -12.92
C ASP A 957 2.85 -31.74 -12.85
N THR A 958 2.66 -32.75 -11.99
CA THR A 958 3.59 -33.88 -11.87
C THR A 958 3.36 -34.97 -12.92
N GLY A 959 2.34 -34.82 -13.78
CA GLY A 959 2.03 -35.76 -14.87
C GLY A 959 1.12 -36.93 -14.46
N ASP A 960 0.83 -37.06 -13.16
CA ASP A 960 -0.01 -38.14 -12.61
C ASP A 960 -1.50 -37.74 -12.47
N GLY A 961 -1.87 -36.53 -12.90
CA GLY A 961 -3.25 -36.04 -12.97
C GLY A 961 -3.95 -35.76 -11.62
N HIS A 962 -3.26 -35.92 -10.49
CA HIS A 962 -3.87 -35.84 -9.15
C HIS A 962 -3.27 -34.79 -8.19
N GLU A 963 -2.04 -34.29 -8.40
CA GLU A 963 -1.42 -33.29 -7.52
C GLU A 963 -0.59 -32.24 -8.27
N THR A 964 -0.90 -30.96 -8.08
CA THR A 964 -0.05 -29.83 -8.52
C THR A 964 1.03 -29.56 -7.46
N LEU A 965 2.28 -29.40 -7.88
CA LEU A 965 3.42 -29.16 -7.00
C LEU A 965 4.02 -27.76 -7.22
N ASP A 966 4.46 -27.10 -6.15
CA ASP A 966 5.25 -25.87 -6.25
C ASP A 966 6.71 -26.17 -6.63
N PHE A 967 7.16 -25.66 -7.78
CA PHE A 967 8.55 -25.68 -8.21
C PHE A 967 9.24 -24.38 -7.82
N TYR A 968 10.32 -24.48 -7.04
CA TYR A 968 11.08 -23.34 -6.52
C TYR A 968 12.39 -23.18 -7.29
N GLY A 969 12.79 -21.95 -7.61
CA GLY A 969 14.02 -21.71 -8.34
C GLY A 969 14.56 -20.29 -8.24
N VAL A 970 15.64 -20.05 -8.99
CA VAL A 970 16.29 -18.74 -9.06
C VAL A 970 16.38 -18.26 -10.50
N LEU A 971 15.88 -17.06 -10.77
CA LEU A 971 15.96 -16.37 -12.04
C LEU A 971 17.42 -16.05 -12.40
N THR A 972 17.91 -16.63 -13.49
CA THR A 972 19.27 -16.41 -14.00
C THR A 972 19.28 -15.42 -15.15
N GLU A 973 18.32 -15.51 -16.08
CA GLU A 973 18.21 -14.62 -17.24
C GLU A 973 16.75 -14.30 -17.59
N VAL A 974 16.50 -13.07 -18.05
CA VAL A 974 15.21 -12.67 -18.64
C VAL A 974 15.39 -12.57 -20.15
N ILE A 975 14.60 -13.30 -20.91
CA ILE A 975 14.77 -13.46 -22.35
C ILE A 975 13.48 -13.06 -23.04
N ARG A 976 13.56 -12.11 -23.98
CA ARG A 976 12.47 -11.78 -24.90
C ARG A 976 12.74 -12.44 -26.24
N LEU A 977 11.85 -13.36 -26.58
CA LEU A 977 11.84 -14.12 -27.81
C LEU A 977 10.92 -13.42 -28.82
N GLU A 978 11.50 -12.84 -29.86
CA GLU A 978 10.75 -12.12 -30.90
C GLU A 978 10.28 -13.08 -31.99
N TYR A 979 9.08 -12.81 -32.50
CA TYR A 979 8.43 -13.48 -33.62
C TYR A 979 8.24 -12.48 -34.78
N LEU A 980 7.83 -12.99 -35.92
CA LEU A 980 7.54 -12.15 -37.08
C LEU A 980 6.41 -11.15 -36.77
N GLY A 981 6.38 -10.03 -37.50
CA GLY A 981 5.38 -8.98 -37.29
C GLY A 981 5.59 -8.11 -36.04
N GLY A 982 6.63 -8.35 -35.23
CA GLY A 982 6.92 -7.56 -34.03
C GLY A 982 6.34 -8.15 -32.74
N ASN A 983 5.70 -9.31 -32.81
CA ASN A 983 5.20 -10.06 -31.67
C ASN A 983 6.36 -10.63 -30.84
N TYR A 984 6.15 -10.84 -29.54
CA TYR A 984 7.19 -11.40 -28.67
C TYR A 984 6.62 -12.10 -27.45
N VAL A 985 7.42 -13.00 -26.88
CA VAL A 985 7.13 -13.69 -25.62
C VAL A 985 8.30 -13.49 -24.67
N VAL A 986 8.03 -13.26 -23.38
CA VAL A 986 9.08 -13.09 -22.37
C VAL A 986 9.17 -14.33 -21.48
N PHE A 987 10.36 -14.92 -21.48
CA PHE A 987 10.74 -16.08 -20.69
C PHE A 987 11.67 -15.71 -19.56
N PHE A 988 11.49 -16.38 -18.44
CA PHE A 988 12.45 -16.46 -17.35
C PHE A 988 13.22 -17.76 -17.48
N ARG A 989 14.55 -17.66 -17.56
CA ARG A 989 15.45 -18.80 -17.41
C ARG A 989 15.76 -18.98 -15.93
N CYS A 990 15.49 -20.16 -15.40
CA CYS A 990 15.56 -20.42 -13.96
C CYS A 990 16.40 -21.66 -13.65
N ASP A 991 17.19 -21.57 -12.58
CA ASP A 991 17.78 -22.75 -11.96
C ASP A 991 16.78 -23.29 -10.93
N TRP A 992 16.12 -24.39 -11.27
CA TRP A 992 15.11 -25.04 -10.42
C TRP A 992 15.76 -25.93 -9.35
N PHE A 993 15.25 -25.90 -8.13
CA PHE A 993 15.68 -26.78 -7.05
C PHE A 993 14.98 -28.14 -7.12
N ASP A 994 15.64 -29.19 -6.64
CA ASP A 994 15.09 -30.55 -6.57
C ASP A 994 13.91 -30.60 -5.59
N VAL A 995 12.68 -30.58 -6.12
CA VAL A 995 11.44 -30.67 -5.34
C VAL A 995 10.79 -32.06 -5.43
N LEU A 996 11.29 -32.93 -6.30
CA LEU A 996 10.78 -34.29 -6.50
C LEU A 996 11.31 -35.27 -5.44
N ASP A 997 12.56 -35.08 -4.98
CA ASP A 997 13.10 -35.84 -3.85
C ASP A 997 12.63 -35.22 -2.51
N SER A 998 11.47 -35.66 -2.04
CA SER A 998 10.88 -35.24 -0.75
C SER A 998 11.71 -35.59 0.49
N ARG A 999 12.79 -36.40 0.35
CA ARG A 999 13.69 -36.74 1.46
C ARG A 999 14.93 -35.85 1.49
N ARG A 1000 15.40 -35.36 0.35
CA ARG A 1000 16.71 -34.67 0.24
C ARG A 1000 16.66 -33.29 -0.38
N GLY A 1001 15.67 -32.98 -1.21
CA GLY A 1001 15.58 -31.72 -1.95
C GLY A 1001 14.63 -30.70 -1.32
N ILE A 1002 13.48 -31.16 -0.82
CA ILE A 1002 12.45 -30.33 -0.18
C ILE A 1002 12.03 -30.91 1.18
N HIS A 1003 11.64 -30.04 2.11
CA HIS A 1003 11.10 -30.44 3.41
C HIS A 1003 10.08 -29.43 3.90
N VAL A 1004 8.89 -29.90 4.25
CA VAL A 1004 7.87 -29.08 4.92
C VAL A 1004 7.85 -29.45 6.39
N ASP A 1005 8.03 -28.45 7.26
CA ASP A 1005 7.97 -28.68 8.70
C ASP A 1005 6.53 -28.72 9.21
N LYS A 1006 6.35 -29.10 10.49
CA LYS A 1006 5.03 -29.22 11.13
C LYS A 1006 4.23 -27.90 11.19
N PHE A 1007 4.88 -26.75 10.96
CA PHE A 1007 4.25 -25.44 10.96
C PHE A 1007 3.94 -24.95 9.53
N GLY A 1008 4.25 -25.76 8.50
CA GLY A 1008 4.00 -25.44 7.09
C GLY A 1008 5.13 -24.68 6.40
N TYR A 1009 6.28 -24.46 7.04
CA TYR A 1009 7.41 -23.79 6.37
C TYR A 1009 8.11 -24.73 5.41
N VAL A 1010 8.29 -24.27 4.16
CA VAL A 1010 8.94 -25.02 3.09
C VAL A 1010 10.44 -24.70 3.06
N SER A 1011 11.27 -25.69 3.30
CA SER A 1011 12.73 -25.61 3.17
C SER A 1011 13.22 -26.35 1.92
N VAL A 1012 14.06 -25.70 1.13
CA VAL A 1012 14.67 -26.24 -0.09
C VAL A 1012 16.20 -26.27 0.02
N ASP A 1013 16.84 -27.30 -0.55
CA ASP A 1013 18.30 -27.40 -0.62
C ASP A 1013 18.83 -26.69 -1.88
N THR A 1014 19.43 -25.51 -1.69
CA THR A 1014 19.89 -24.67 -2.81
C THR A 1014 21.11 -25.21 -3.57
N GLN A 1015 21.72 -26.31 -3.13
CA GLN A 1015 22.80 -26.99 -3.85
C GLN A 1015 22.31 -28.15 -4.73
N ARG A 1016 21.05 -28.56 -4.58
CA ARG A 1016 20.45 -29.64 -5.37
C ARG A 1016 19.55 -29.04 -6.42
N LEU A 1017 20.04 -29.02 -7.66
CA LEU A 1017 19.25 -28.58 -8.80
C LEU A 1017 18.42 -29.74 -9.35
N LEU A 1018 17.21 -29.43 -9.77
CA LEU A 1018 16.35 -30.34 -10.52
C LEU A 1018 17.02 -30.64 -11.86
N LYS A 1019 17.15 -31.92 -12.19
CA LYS A 1019 17.56 -32.33 -13.54
C LYS A 1019 16.34 -32.26 -14.44
N THR A 1020 16.16 -31.12 -15.08
CA THR A 1020 15.08 -30.90 -16.06
C THR A 1020 15.66 -30.36 -17.36
N ASN A 1021 15.02 -30.72 -18.47
CA ASN A 1021 15.28 -30.13 -19.77
C ASN A 1021 14.41 -28.87 -19.98
N GLU A 1022 13.62 -28.43 -19.00
CA GLU A 1022 12.74 -27.26 -19.09
C GLU A 1022 13.29 -26.10 -18.22
N PRO A 1023 14.30 -25.35 -18.69
CA PRO A 1023 14.88 -24.23 -17.93
C PRO A 1023 14.05 -22.95 -18.04
N PHE A 1024 13.05 -22.90 -18.92
CA PHE A 1024 12.26 -21.71 -19.23
C PHE A 1024 10.85 -21.80 -18.62
N VAL A 1025 10.35 -20.64 -18.19
CA VAL A 1025 8.96 -20.44 -17.77
C VAL A 1025 8.48 -19.10 -18.29
N LEU A 1026 7.19 -18.94 -18.58
CA LEU A 1026 6.66 -17.63 -18.97
C LEU A 1026 6.74 -16.68 -17.78
N ALA A 1027 7.15 -15.43 -18.04
CA ALA A 1027 7.23 -14.42 -16.98
C ALA A 1027 5.88 -14.23 -16.25
N SER A 1028 4.77 -14.37 -16.98
CA SER A 1028 3.40 -14.25 -16.45
C SER A 1028 2.97 -15.38 -15.52
N GLN A 1029 3.61 -16.55 -15.57
CA GLN A 1029 3.28 -17.71 -14.72
C GLN A 1029 3.97 -17.67 -13.36
N VAL A 1030 4.95 -16.79 -13.19
CA VAL A 1030 5.84 -16.80 -12.03
C VAL A 1030 5.29 -15.95 -10.89
N SER A 1031 5.33 -16.51 -9.68
CA SER A 1031 5.18 -15.77 -8.43
C SER A 1031 6.54 -15.54 -7.76
N GLN A 1032 6.66 -14.46 -6.99
CA GLN A 1032 7.92 -14.09 -6.32
C GLN A 1032 8.05 -14.76 -4.95
N VAL A 1033 9.23 -15.34 -4.70
CA VAL A 1033 9.63 -15.84 -3.38
C VAL A 1033 10.97 -15.26 -2.96
N PHE A 1034 11.27 -15.27 -1.67
CA PHE A 1034 12.63 -15.09 -1.18
C PHE A 1034 13.06 -16.24 -0.27
N TYR A 1035 14.37 -16.45 -0.23
CA TYR A 1035 15.04 -17.54 0.44
C TYR A 1035 15.79 -17.01 1.66
N ALA A 1036 15.31 -17.37 2.85
CA ALA A 1036 15.95 -17.07 4.13
C ALA A 1036 16.79 -18.27 4.61
N THR A 1037 17.88 -18.01 5.35
CA THR A 1037 18.73 -19.08 5.91
C THR A 1037 17.94 -20.01 6.83
N ASP A 1038 18.05 -21.33 6.63
CA ASP A 1038 17.43 -22.31 7.52
C ASP A 1038 18.29 -22.54 8.77
N VAL A 1039 17.86 -22.03 9.93
CA VAL A 1039 18.57 -22.20 11.21
C VAL A 1039 18.45 -23.61 11.81
N VAL A 1040 17.48 -24.41 11.37
CA VAL A 1040 17.22 -25.77 11.85
C VAL A 1040 18.08 -26.78 11.08
N LYS A 1041 18.05 -26.73 9.75
CA LYS A 1041 18.80 -27.65 8.87
C LYS A 1041 20.23 -27.22 8.59
N GLN A 1042 20.51 -25.91 8.63
CA GLN A 1042 21.83 -25.31 8.39
C GLN A 1042 22.39 -25.61 6.98
N GLY A 1043 23.59 -25.10 6.68
CA GLY A 1043 24.27 -25.36 5.40
C GLY A 1043 23.60 -24.72 4.18
N SER A 1044 23.32 -25.53 3.16
CA SER A 1044 22.71 -25.12 1.88
C SER A 1044 21.19 -24.94 1.93
N TRP A 1045 20.54 -25.32 3.03
CA TRP A 1045 19.09 -25.24 3.18
C TRP A 1045 18.61 -23.79 3.36
N ARG A 1046 17.54 -23.45 2.65
CA ARG A 1046 16.86 -22.16 2.76
C ARG A 1046 15.37 -22.37 2.93
N VAL A 1047 14.74 -21.55 3.76
CA VAL A 1047 13.27 -21.48 3.82
C VAL A 1047 12.79 -20.59 2.69
N SER A 1048 11.88 -21.09 1.89
CA SER A 1048 11.17 -20.34 0.85
C SER A 1048 9.99 -19.61 1.49
N VAL A 1049 9.90 -18.30 1.23
CA VAL A 1049 8.79 -17.47 1.69
C VAL A 1049 8.15 -16.83 0.46
N LYS A 1050 6.90 -17.21 0.17
CA LYS A 1050 6.10 -16.60 -0.90
C LYS A 1050 5.77 -15.15 -0.54
N THR A 1051 5.78 -14.28 -1.54
CA THR A 1051 5.43 -12.86 -1.37
C THR A 1051 4.20 -12.52 -2.17
N LYS A 1052 3.46 -11.51 -1.71
CA LYS A 1052 2.31 -10.95 -2.43
C LYS A 1052 2.69 -9.64 -3.10
N SER A 1053 2.08 -9.38 -4.25
CA SER A 1053 2.29 -8.12 -4.98
C SER A 1053 1.66 -6.96 -4.19
N ARG A 1054 2.27 -5.78 -4.33
CA ARG A 1054 1.78 -4.56 -3.68
C ARG A 1054 0.42 -4.13 -4.23
N ALA A 1055 0.26 -4.25 -5.55
CA ALA A 1055 -0.85 -3.74 -6.33
C ALA A 1055 -2.10 -4.65 -6.30
N THR A 1056 -1.93 -5.94 -5.98
CA THR A 1056 -3.05 -6.88 -5.98
C THR A 1056 -3.90 -6.71 -4.72
N TYR A 1057 -5.15 -6.33 -4.95
CA TYR A 1057 -6.25 -6.57 -4.04
C TYR A 1057 -6.79 -7.94 -4.42
N ASP A 1058 -6.67 -8.94 -3.53
CA ASP A 1058 -7.20 -10.30 -3.73
C ASP A 1058 -8.74 -10.21 -3.79
N MET A 1059 -9.27 -9.76 -4.93
CA MET A 1059 -10.68 -9.80 -5.28
C MET A 1059 -10.77 -10.70 -6.50
N SER A 1060 -11.56 -11.75 -6.39
CA SER A 1060 -11.74 -12.76 -7.42
C SER A 1060 -12.22 -12.13 -8.72
N MET A 1061 -11.30 -11.99 -9.68
CA MET A 1061 -11.58 -12.32 -11.07
C MET A 1061 -10.95 -13.70 -11.30
N GLU A 1062 -11.82 -14.71 -11.32
CA GLU A 1062 -11.61 -16.12 -11.61
C GLU A 1062 -10.17 -16.67 -11.58
N LYS A 1063 -9.85 -17.48 -10.56
CA LYS A 1063 -9.40 -18.87 -10.71
C LYS A 1063 -9.16 -19.56 -9.36
N ASN A 1064 -9.53 -20.84 -9.32
CA ASN A 1064 -9.34 -21.78 -8.22
C ASN A 1064 -7.86 -22.13 -8.01
N SER A 1065 -7.42 -22.18 -6.74
CA SER A 1065 -6.41 -23.16 -6.31
C SER A 1065 -6.44 -23.42 -4.79
N SER A 1066 -5.87 -24.57 -4.45
CA SER A 1066 -6.12 -25.49 -3.35
C SER A 1066 -5.60 -25.08 -1.95
N GLN A 1067 -6.12 -25.77 -0.94
CA GLN A 1067 -5.80 -25.64 0.48
C GLN A 1067 -4.35 -26.03 0.79
N HIS A 1068 -3.43 -25.07 0.78
CA HIS A 1068 -2.25 -25.08 1.64
C HIS A 1068 -2.29 -23.84 2.54
N MET A 1069 -1.80 -23.95 3.78
CA MET A 1069 -1.73 -22.82 4.70
C MET A 1069 -0.66 -21.84 4.19
N GLU A 1070 -1.09 -20.95 3.30
CA GLU A 1070 -0.26 -19.90 2.75
C GLU A 1070 0.15 -18.93 3.85
N ILE A 1071 1.43 -18.57 3.89
CA ILE A 1071 1.93 -17.46 4.68
C ILE A 1071 1.39 -16.20 3.99
N LEU A 1072 0.27 -15.70 4.50
CA LEU A 1072 -0.36 -14.47 4.04
C LEU A 1072 0.53 -13.31 4.49
N ASP A 1073 1.31 -12.76 3.54
CA ASP A 1073 2.15 -11.59 3.75
C ASP A 1073 1.40 -10.34 3.31
N ASP A 1074 1.16 -9.44 4.26
CA ASP A 1074 0.48 -8.16 4.05
C ASP A 1074 1.56 -7.09 3.80
N THR A 1075 1.68 -6.62 2.55
CA THR A 1075 2.61 -5.54 2.21
C THR A 1075 1.87 -4.22 2.15
N ASP A 1076 2.11 -3.37 3.15
CA ASP A 1076 1.55 -2.02 3.24
C ASP A 1076 2.68 -0.98 3.30
N ASP A 1077 2.71 -0.08 2.30
CA ASP A 1077 3.78 0.88 1.94
C ASP A 1077 5.08 0.91 2.77
N ALA A 1078 6.06 0.08 2.40
CA ALA A 1078 7.47 0.36 2.68
C ALA A 1078 8.03 1.36 1.63
N TYR A 1079 8.00 2.66 1.95
CA TYR A 1079 8.68 3.68 1.15
C TYR A 1079 10.19 3.61 1.39
N GLN A 1080 10.93 3.11 0.40
CA GLN A 1080 12.37 3.33 0.30
C GLN A 1080 12.59 4.59 -0.56
N GLU A 1081 13.02 5.68 0.06
CA GLU A 1081 13.58 6.83 -0.66
C GLU A 1081 14.73 6.34 -1.55
N LEU A 1082 14.68 6.70 -2.83
CA LEU A 1082 15.84 6.62 -3.72
C LEU A 1082 16.89 7.60 -3.20
N GLU A 1083 17.90 7.09 -2.48
CA GLU A 1083 19.15 7.82 -2.28
C GLU A 1083 19.84 7.98 -3.64
N SER A 1084 19.55 9.07 -4.34
CA SER A 1084 20.43 9.61 -5.38
C SER A 1084 20.24 11.12 -5.56
N PHE A 1085 20.52 11.91 -4.51
CA PHE A 1085 21.04 13.26 -4.69
C PHE A 1085 22.11 13.48 -3.61
N GLY A 1086 23.36 13.30 -4.01
CA GLY A 1086 24.49 13.70 -3.20
C GLY A 1086 24.48 15.22 -3.05
N LEU A 1087 24.71 15.68 -1.82
CA LEU A 1087 25.66 16.75 -1.53
C LEU A 1087 25.96 16.76 -0.03
N ASP A 1088 27.25 16.85 0.24
CA ASP A 1088 27.94 16.76 1.52
C ASP A 1088 27.40 17.72 2.57
N PHE A 1089 27.30 17.23 3.81
CA PHE A 1089 27.93 17.90 4.95
C PHE A 1089 28.29 16.85 6.00
N ALA A 1090 29.54 16.41 5.93
CA ALA A 1090 30.16 15.62 6.97
C ALA A 1090 30.63 16.52 8.15
N VAL A 1091 30.77 15.85 9.30
CA VAL A 1091 31.65 16.18 10.43
C VAL A 1091 31.11 17.12 11.52
N HIS A 1092 30.51 16.54 12.57
CA HIS A 1092 31.18 16.40 13.88
C HIS A 1092 30.33 15.58 14.85
N ALA A 1093 30.81 14.37 15.17
CA ALA A 1093 30.37 13.62 16.33
C ALA A 1093 31.01 14.23 17.59
N PRO A 1094 30.26 14.44 18.69
CA PRO A 1094 30.84 14.45 20.02
C PRO A 1094 30.70 13.06 20.62
N THR A 1095 31.84 12.40 20.78
CA THR A 1095 32.08 11.30 21.70
C THR A 1095 31.62 11.67 23.11
N TYR A 1096 30.76 10.86 23.73
CA TYR A 1096 30.55 10.90 25.18
C TYR A 1096 30.89 9.54 25.79
N THR A 1097 32.00 9.57 26.53
CA THR A 1097 32.48 8.56 27.46
C THR A 1097 31.51 8.43 28.64
N HIS A 1098 31.25 7.17 29.03
CA HIS A 1098 30.65 6.80 30.31
C HIS A 1098 31.44 7.37 31.49
N ASN A 1099 30.75 7.97 32.46
CA ASN A 1099 31.01 7.79 33.88
C ASN A 1099 29.75 8.14 34.70
N GLY A 1100 29.51 7.35 35.75
CA GLY A 1100 28.25 7.32 36.48
C GLY A 1100 28.19 8.24 37.71
N MET A 1101 27.13 8.00 38.47
CA MET A 1101 26.81 8.40 39.85
C MET A 1101 25.68 9.44 40.03
N SER A 1102 24.67 8.92 40.76
CA SER A 1102 23.78 9.51 41.78
C SER A 1102 22.89 10.72 41.51
N VAL A 1103 21.62 10.45 41.84
CA VAL A 1103 20.51 11.33 42.26
C VAL A 1103 20.97 12.46 43.19
N GLU A 1104 20.48 13.68 42.97
CA GLU A 1104 20.06 14.61 44.03
C GLU A 1104 19.24 15.80 43.47
N ASP A 1105 18.21 16.18 44.22
CA ASP A 1105 17.30 17.31 44.03
C ASP A 1105 18.02 18.67 43.97
N ARG A 1106 17.47 19.64 43.20
CA ARG A 1106 17.54 21.10 43.41
C ARG A 1106 16.63 21.83 42.41
N ILE A 1107 15.50 22.37 42.86
CA ILE A 1107 15.24 23.77 43.30
C ILE A 1107 15.37 24.79 42.15
N ASP A 1108 14.24 25.45 41.91
CA ASP A 1108 13.97 26.51 40.95
C ASP A 1108 14.99 27.66 40.96
N VAL A 1109 15.40 28.09 39.76
CA VAL A 1109 15.93 29.43 39.51
C VAL A 1109 15.35 29.94 38.18
N GLU A 1110 14.62 31.06 38.24
CA GLU A 1110 14.08 31.77 37.08
C GLU A 1110 15.20 32.27 36.15
N PRO A 1111 15.06 32.14 34.81
CA PRO A 1111 16.03 32.72 33.89
C PRO A 1111 15.84 34.24 33.77
N LYS A 1112 16.84 35.00 34.23
CA LYS A 1112 17.02 36.42 33.91
C LYS A 1112 17.27 36.62 32.42
N ILE A 1113 16.59 37.61 31.84
CA ILE A 1113 16.78 38.12 30.48
C ILE A 1113 18.13 38.86 30.42
N VAL A 1114 18.96 38.53 29.43
CA VAL A 1114 20.14 39.32 29.06
C VAL A 1114 19.97 39.78 27.62
N ASP A 1115 19.83 41.10 27.44
CA ASP A 1115 19.83 41.77 26.15
C ASP A 1115 21.19 41.62 25.45
N THR A 1116 21.14 41.39 24.14
CA THR A 1116 22.31 41.48 23.25
C THR A 1116 22.37 42.90 22.70
N PRO A 1117 23.54 43.56 22.73
CA PRO A 1117 24.30 43.68 21.48
C PRO A 1117 25.81 43.81 21.68
N THR A 1118 26.62 42.84 21.22
CA THR A 1118 28.01 43.08 20.76
C THR A 1118 28.58 41.86 20.04
N LEU A 1119 28.12 41.64 18.81
CA LEU A 1119 28.76 40.74 17.84
C LEU A 1119 29.38 41.57 16.71
N VAL A 1120 30.44 42.31 17.02
CA VAL A 1120 31.41 42.76 16.01
C VAL A 1120 32.78 42.75 16.68
N LYS A 1121 33.76 42.08 16.06
CA LYS A 1121 35.18 41.89 16.47
C LYS A 1121 35.49 40.60 17.26
N LYS A 1122 35.48 39.45 16.58
CA LYS A 1122 36.52 38.40 16.69
C LYS A 1122 36.31 37.27 15.66
N ARG A 1123 36.39 37.62 14.37
CA ARG A 1123 36.72 36.68 13.28
C ARG A 1123 38.05 37.13 12.68
N LYS A 1124 39.15 36.65 13.24
CA LYS A 1124 40.51 36.58 12.65
C LYS A 1124 41.41 35.95 13.71
N ARG A 1125 42.13 34.89 13.31
CA ARG A 1125 42.97 33.98 14.11
C ARG A 1125 42.21 32.80 14.73
N ILE A 1126 42.16 31.70 13.99
CA ILE A 1126 42.92 30.46 14.27
C ILE A 1126 42.69 29.59 13.01
N SER A 1127 43.53 29.79 11.99
CA SER A 1127 43.95 28.70 11.13
C SER A 1127 45.39 28.41 11.54
N LYS A 1128 45.61 27.19 12.04
CA LYS A 1128 46.88 26.46 12.27
C LYS A 1128 46.74 25.62 13.53
N LYS A 1129 46.87 24.31 13.29
CA LYS A 1129 47.08 23.18 14.20
C LYS A 1129 45.83 22.42 14.67
N ASN A 1130 45.84 21.17 14.18
CA ASN A 1130 45.13 19.95 14.53
C ASN A 1130 43.74 19.74 13.93
#